data_AF-A0A1M6F9B8-F1
#
_entry.id   AF-A0A1M6F9B8-F1
#
_cell.length_a   1.000
_cell.length_b   1.000
_cell.length_c   1.000
_cell.angle_alpha   90.00
_cell.angle_beta   90.00
_cell.angle_gamma   90.00
#
_symmetry.space_group_name_H-M   'P 1'
#
loop_
_entity.id
_entity.type
_entity.pdbx_description
1 polymer ?
#
loop_
_entity_poly.entity_id
_entity_poly.type
_entity_poly.pdbx_seq_one_letter_code
_entity_poly.pdbx_strand_id
1 'polypeptide(L)'
;MNCLSKVLEKDLLFVIKPYEINKNNLIELIENHPEIKFISLMGIDLSGNDTDVKIPIKNFINNCDEFLSGGIQTDGSSVVLPGIATLNDGKVDIVADLNSNWYVDYNFEHIDINIDKPVGTLRIPSFLYHNGRPVDARSILNKAINSFSTTLLQLIKNNSSLLDDTNVTPELIDEIVLTSATELEFWVKTPNDDADAEALSASQVLQEQYWKRTKGSVRTAMEQALLLMDRYELSPEMGHKEVGGVKAKLDESGNLTHIMEQLEIDWKYSTALQAADNDLLVRTIIKEVFRKNGLEVTFQAKPIEGVAGSGKHTHIGVAAKLKNGSVVNLFSPGNMNSSFMNKIGYGALMGLLHNYEIVNPFVSSTIDSLNRLKPGFEAPVCIVASLGHNVNVPSRNRTVLIGLIRDMGNPLATRFEVRSPNPMTNSYLALAAFYQSMLDGIKAIASTSYSINQLHDNIIKPKGEDKFYLNKDREYISEKNIYEEYTDKERESLFGVHPSTVYENLMSFNKYHEKTKVLLENDVMTESIINSFVSATFTRWITELLNRYIPETIDLVRSCKQIHNVSEATDMDICHWNRINSLRHYLVKDTMNEKSLISRIKEAAINKNMKELSNLQIQLNDKVKELKEEYNAYKKNLIDIE
;
A
#
# COMPACT_ATOMS: atom_id res chain seq x y z
N MET A 1 -4.82 29.33 19.75
CA MET A 1 -5.53 28.07 20.09
C MET A 1 -5.93 27.41 18.79
N ASN A 2 -5.48 26.18 18.57
CA ASN A 2 -5.64 25.48 17.30
C ASN A 2 -7.13 25.16 17.06
N CYS A 3 -7.66 25.44 15.87
CA CYS A 3 -9.09 25.33 15.56
C CYS A 3 -9.64 23.91 15.83
N LEU A 4 -8.82 22.89 15.61
CA LEU A 4 -9.23 21.50 15.72
C LEU A 4 -9.57 21.07 17.16
N SER A 5 -8.86 21.56 18.19
CA SER A 5 -9.10 21.13 19.57
C SER A 5 -10.46 21.58 20.09
N LYS A 6 -10.92 22.79 19.71
CA LYS A 6 -12.26 23.28 20.04
C LYS A 6 -13.36 22.54 19.26
N VAL A 7 -13.03 22.00 18.08
CA VAL A 7 -13.98 21.23 17.27
C VAL A 7 -14.13 19.80 17.79
N LEU A 8 -13.06 19.21 18.32
CA LEU A 8 -13.11 17.92 19.01
C LEU A 8 -14.02 17.96 20.26
N GLU A 9 -14.34 19.13 20.80
CA GLU A 9 -15.30 19.30 21.90
C GLU A 9 -16.76 19.43 21.41
N LYS A 10 -16.99 19.63 20.11
CA LYS A 10 -18.34 19.81 19.54
C LYS A 10 -19.07 18.47 19.39
N ASP A 11 -20.37 18.52 19.65
CA ASP A 11 -21.30 17.43 19.38
C ASP A 11 -21.56 17.33 17.87
N LEU A 12 -20.89 16.38 17.24
CA LEU A 12 -20.83 16.16 15.80
C LEU A 12 -21.00 14.66 15.53
N LEU A 13 -21.71 14.35 14.45
CA LEU A 13 -21.86 12.98 13.96
C LEU A 13 -20.68 12.60 13.07
N PHE A 14 -19.92 11.58 13.46
CA PHE A 14 -18.75 11.13 12.69
C PHE A 14 -19.03 9.89 11.85
N VAL A 15 -19.83 8.95 12.37
CA VAL A 15 -20.06 7.63 11.77
C VAL A 15 -21.54 7.27 11.87
N ILE A 16 -22.08 6.62 10.84
CA ILE A 16 -23.40 5.98 10.83
C ILE A 16 -23.19 4.49 10.61
N LYS A 17 -23.71 3.65 11.51
CA LYS A 17 -23.55 2.20 11.45
C LYS A 17 -24.57 1.55 10.51
N PRO A 18 -24.25 0.39 9.91
CA PRO A 18 -25.15 -0.32 9.00
C PRO A 18 -26.58 -0.52 9.53
N TYR A 19 -26.74 -0.84 10.82
CA TYR A 19 -28.05 -1.04 11.42
C TYR A 19 -28.89 0.24 11.59
N GLU A 20 -28.28 1.41 11.44
CA GLU A 20 -28.93 2.72 11.47
C GLU A 20 -29.36 3.18 10.06
N ILE A 21 -28.85 2.54 9.01
CA ILE A 21 -29.08 2.89 7.60
C ILE A 21 -30.46 2.40 7.17
N ASN A 22 -31.47 3.17 7.51
CA ASN A 22 -32.80 3.11 6.92
C ASN A 22 -33.36 4.52 6.75
N LYS A 23 -34.30 4.69 5.82
CA LYS A 23 -34.83 6.00 5.44
C LYS A 23 -35.23 6.88 6.63
N ASN A 24 -36.04 6.34 7.54
CA ASN A 24 -36.61 7.12 8.63
C ASN A 24 -35.51 7.58 9.60
N ASN A 25 -34.65 6.65 10.01
CA ASN A 25 -33.54 6.95 10.91
C ASN A 25 -32.55 7.92 10.27
N LEU A 26 -32.21 7.75 8.99
CA LEU A 26 -31.27 8.64 8.29
C LEU A 26 -31.81 10.07 8.21
N ILE A 27 -33.10 10.25 7.88
CA ILE A 27 -33.71 11.58 7.82
C ILE A 27 -33.67 12.23 9.20
N GLU A 28 -34.10 11.51 10.25
CA GLU A 28 -34.07 12.01 11.63
C GLU A 28 -32.65 12.40 12.07
N LEU A 29 -31.68 11.54 11.80
CA LEU A 29 -30.27 11.77 12.12
C LEU A 29 -29.72 13.01 11.40
N ILE A 30 -30.01 13.16 10.12
CA ILE A 30 -29.59 14.33 9.33
C ILE A 30 -30.26 15.61 9.83
N GLU A 31 -31.55 15.55 10.18
CA GLU A 31 -32.28 16.69 10.74
C GLU A 31 -31.72 17.13 12.12
N ASN A 32 -31.26 16.18 12.93
CA ASN A 32 -30.59 16.44 14.20
C ASN A 32 -29.14 16.97 14.03
N HIS A 33 -28.55 16.78 12.85
CA HIS A 33 -27.20 17.22 12.51
C HIS A 33 -27.20 18.22 11.34
N PRO A 34 -27.76 19.44 11.54
CA PRO A 34 -27.92 20.42 10.48
C PRO A 34 -26.59 20.93 9.90
N GLU A 35 -25.46 20.63 10.55
CA GLU A 35 -24.12 20.89 10.00
C GLU A 35 -23.79 20.06 8.75
N ILE A 36 -24.47 18.94 8.54
CA ILE A 36 -24.29 18.09 7.35
C ILE A 36 -25.05 18.74 6.20
N LYS A 37 -24.32 19.39 5.29
CA LYS A 37 -24.90 20.14 4.17
C LYS A 37 -24.86 19.40 2.84
N PHE A 38 -24.00 18.39 2.74
CA PHE A 38 -23.77 17.66 1.50
C PHE A 38 -23.73 16.15 1.75
N ILE A 39 -23.91 15.39 0.67
CA ILE A 39 -23.56 13.98 0.60
C ILE A 39 -22.61 13.76 -0.58
N SER A 40 -21.84 12.69 -0.52
CA SER A 40 -21.02 12.18 -1.62
C SER A 40 -21.04 10.67 -1.64
N LEU A 41 -21.33 10.10 -2.80
CA LEU A 41 -21.16 8.66 -3.05
C LEU A 41 -19.69 8.38 -3.38
N MET A 42 -19.10 7.40 -2.70
CA MET A 42 -17.67 7.08 -2.72
C MET A 42 -17.45 5.70 -3.34
N GLY A 43 -17.35 5.64 -4.67
CA GLY A 43 -16.79 4.49 -5.39
C GLY A 43 -15.29 4.62 -5.63
N ILE A 44 -14.58 3.49 -5.79
CA ILE A 44 -13.11 3.43 -5.84
C ILE A 44 -12.62 2.89 -7.19
N ASP A 45 -11.91 3.70 -7.96
CA ASP A 45 -11.38 3.29 -9.26
C ASP A 45 -10.22 2.28 -9.17
N LEU A 46 -9.75 1.77 -10.31
CA LEU A 46 -8.67 0.78 -10.34
C LEU A 46 -7.30 1.35 -9.93
N SER A 47 -7.12 2.66 -9.92
CA SER A 47 -5.92 3.33 -9.40
C SER A 47 -5.99 3.60 -7.90
N GLY A 48 -7.12 3.33 -7.25
CA GLY A 48 -7.34 3.56 -5.83
C GLY A 48 -7.76 4.99 -5.50
N ASN A 49 -8.26 5.74 -6.49
CA ASN A 49 -8.87 7.04 -6.25
C ASN A 49 -10.35 6.87 -5.94
N ASP A 50 -10.80 7.58 -4.91
CA ASP A 50 -12.21 7.67 -4.56
C ASP A 50 -12.90 8.81 -5.28
N THR A 51 -14.20 8.66 -5.50
CA THR A 51 -15.06 9.70 -6.07
C THR A 51 -15.50 10.69 -4.98
N ASP A 52 -15.52 11.98 -5.32
CA ASP A 52 -16.07 13.04 -4.46
C ASP A 52 -16.96 13.98 -5.26
N VAL A 53 -18.23 14.06 -4.85
CA VAL A 53 -19.26 14.91 -5.45
C VAL A 53 -20.02 15.57 -4.32
N LYS A 54 -20.25 16.89 -4.40
CA LYS A 54 -21.05 17.60 -3.40
C LYS A 54 -22.50 17.70 -3.84
N ILE A 55 -23.32 16.76 -3.40
CA ILE A 55 -24.78 16.78 -3.61
C ILE A 55 -25.43 17.45 -2.40
N PRO A 56 -26.25 18.51 -2.56
CA PRO A 56 -26.93 19.16 -1.43
C PRO A 56 -27.77 18.16 -0.63
N ILE A 57 -27.67 18.19 0.71
CA ILE A 57 -28.36 17.25 1.61
C ILE A 57 -29.89 17.27 1.42
N LYS A 58 -30.46 18.41 1.03
CA LYS A 58 -31.89 18.54 0.73
C LYS A 58 -32.33 17.63 -0.43
N ASN A 59 -31.46 17.41 -1.41
CA ASN A 59 -31.76 16.50 -2.52
C ASN A 59 -31.77 15.04 -2.06
N PHE A 60 -30.91 14.68 -1.09
CA PHE A 60 -30.94 13.36 -0.46
C PHE A 60 -32.23 13.15 0.33
N ILE A 61 -32.62 14.09 1.19
CA ILE A 61 -33.85 13.99 1.99
C ILE A 61 -35.08 13.81 1.09
N ASN A 62 -35.18 14.61 0.02
CA ASN A 62 -36.31 14.54 -0.91
C ASN A 62 -36.37 13.23 -1.72
N ASN A 63 -35.22 12.59 -1.98
CA ASN A 63 -35.12 11.41 -2.87
C ASN A 63 -34.44 10.22 -2.17
N CYS A 64 -34.57 10.09 -0.86
CA CYS A 64 -33.77 9.15 -0.05
C CYS A 64 -33.90 7.71 -0.55
N ASP A 65 -35.09 7.29 -0.97
CA ASP A 65 -35.33 5.96 -1.54
C ASP A 65 -34.48 5.70 -2.80
N GLU A 66 -34.26 6.69 -3.66
CA GLU A 66 -33.46 6.55 -4.87
C GLU A 66 -31.98 6.35 -4.52
N PHE A 67 -31.47 7.07 -3.52
CA PHE A 67 -30.09 6.89 -3.05
C PHE A 67 -29.86 5.55 -2.36
N LEU A 68 -30.88 5.02 -1.67
CA LEU A 68 -30.79 3.74 -0.95
C LEU A 68 -31.05 2.52 -1.84
N SER A 69 -31.87 2.66 -2.88
CA SER A 69 -32.28 1.53 -3.74
C SER A 69 -31.77 1.57 -5.17
N GLY A 70 -31.30 2.74 -5.63
CA GLY A 70 -30.94 3.01 -7.01
C GLY A 70 -29.43 3.25 -7.22
N GLY A 71 -29.03 3.17 -8.49
CA GLY A 71 -27.71 3.61 -8.94
C GLY A 71 -27.78 5.05 -9.45
N ILE A 72 -26.99 5.94 -8.87
CA ILE A 72 -26.87 7.32 -9.36
C ILE A 72 -25.93 7.33 -10.56
N GLN A 73 -26.43 7.78 -11.69
CA GLN A 73 -25.65 7.81 -12.91
C GLN A 73 -24.63 8.96 -12.91
N THR A 74 -23.41 8.66 -13.35
CA THR A 74 -22.36 9.65 -13.63
C THR A 74 -21.62 9.32 -14.94
N ASP A 75 -20.76 10.24 -15.36
CA ASP A 75 -19.79 10.02 -16.44
C ASP A 75 -18.51 9.37 -15.88
N GLY A 76 -18.37 8.08 -16.14
CA GLY A 76 -17.22 7.26 -15.79
C GLY A 76 -16.05 7.37 -16.77
N SER A 77 -16.16 8.09 -17.88
CA SER A 77 -15.04 8.25 -18.83
C SER A 77 -13.83 9.00 -18.23
N SER A 78 -14.05 9.73 -17.13
CA SER A 78 -13.03 10.43 -16.34
C SER A 78 -12.61 9.67 -15.07
N VAL A 79 -13.16 8.48 -14.84
CA VAL A 79 -12.75 7.56 -13.77
C VAL A 79 -11.73 6.58 -14.35
N VAL A 80 -10.75 6.12 -13.57
CA VAL A 80 -9.70 5.22 -14.10
C VAL A 80 -10.23 3.79 -14.31
N LEU A 81 -10.94 3.61 -15.43
CA LEU A 81 -11.55 2.37 -15.90
C LEU A 81 -11.31 2.16 -17.42
N PRO A 82 -10.07 2.32 -17.94
CA PRO A 82 -9.82 2.30 -19.38
C PRO A 82 -10.21 0.95 -20.01
N GLY A 83 -10.86 1.00 -21.17
CA GLY A 83 -11.37 -0.20 -21.86
C GLY A 83 -12.62 -0.81 -21.22
N ILE A 84 -13.09 -0.27 -20.09
CA ILE A 84 -14.39 -0.57 -19.48
C ILE A 84 -15.31 0.63 -19.76
N ALA A 85 -15.06 1.78 -19.14
CA ALA A 85 -15.78 3.02 -19.43
C ALA A 85 -14.97 3.85 -20.43
N THR A 86 -15.52 4.08 -21.63
CA THR A 86 -14.84 4.81 -22.71
C THR A 86 -15.59 6.10 -23.05
N LEU A 87 -14.98 7.00 -23.83
CA LEU A 87 -15.63 8.27 -24.21
C LEU A 87 -16.97 8.08 -24.96
N ASN A 88 -17.14 6.97 -25.67
CA ASN A 88 -18.37 6.63 -26.39
C ASN A 88 -19.31 5.68 -25.60
N ASP A 89 -18.88 5.18 -24.44
CA ASP A 89 -19.66 4.37 -23.51
C ASP A 89 -19.21 4.66 -22.06
N GLY A 90 -19.40 5.91 -21.65
CA GLY A 90 -18.90 6.43 -20.38
C GLY A 90 -19.85 6.22 -19.21
N LYS A 91 -21.03 5.63 -19.42
CA LYS A 91 -22.05 5.55 -18.37
C LYS A 91 -21.58 4.67 -17.22
N VAL A 92 -21.61 5.21 -16.01
CA VAL A 92 -21.37 4.47 -14.77
C VAL A 92 -22.48 4.77 -13.76
N ASP A 93 -23.02 3.73 -13.14
CA ASP A 93 -24.01 3.82 -12.08
C ASP A 93 -23.31 3.62 -10.72
N ILE A 94 -23.54 4.52 -9.77
CA ILE A 94 -22.96 4.47 -8.41
C ILE A 94 -24.02 3.97 -7.44
N VAL A 95 -23.79 2.82 -6.80
CA VAL A 95 -24.75 2.18 -5.89
C VAL A 95 -24.23 2.24 -4.46
N ALA A 96 -25.02 2.81 -3.54
CA ALA A 96 -24.65 2.94 -2.13
C ALA A 96 -24.53 1.57 -1.44
N ASP A 97 -23.52 1.41 -0.58
CA ASP A 97 -23.34 0.23 0.26
C ASP A 97 -23.98 0.43 1.63
N LEU A 98 -25.10 -0.24 1.86
CA LEU A 98 -25.84 -0.17 3.12
C LEU A 98 -25.27 -1.06 4.23
N ASN A 99 -24.25 -1.88 3.92
CA ASN A 99 -23.66 -2.84 4.87
C ASN A 99 -22.33 -2.37 5.44
N SER A 100 -21.90 -1.15 5.12
CA SER A 100 -20.65 -0.54 5.57
C SER A 100 -20.92 0.70 6.42
N ASN A 101 -19.94 1.10 7.23
CA ASN A 101 -20.04 2.35 7.97
C ASN A 101 -20.04 3.52 6.99
N TRP A 102 -21.01 4.42 7.11
CA TRP A 102 -20.93 5.74 6.47
C TRP A 102 -20.25 6.71 7.43
N TYR A 103 -19.61 7.75 6.91
CA TYR A 103 -18.91 8.72 7.76
C TYR A 103 -19.11 10.15 7.26
N VAL A 104 -18.97 11.13 8.16
CA VAL A 104 -19.08 12.55 7.79
C VAL A 104 -17.68 13.14 7.65
N ASP A 105 -17.34 13.59 6.44
CA ASP A 105 -16.15 14.37 6.17
C ASP A 105 -16.41 15.85 6.48
N TYR A 106 -15.72 16.39 7.47
CA TYR A 106 -15.92 17.75 7.96
C TYR A 106 -14.89 18.72 7.39
N ASN A 107 -15.37 19.77 6.73
CA ASN A 107 -14.53 20.91 6.36
C ASN A 107 -14.33 21.83 7.56
N PHE A 108 -13.27 21.58 8.33
CA PHE A 108 -12.92 22.39 9.51
C PHE A 108 -12.45 23.83 9.20
N GLU A 109 -12.33 24.20 7.92
CA GLU A 109 -12.06 25.60 7.50
C GLU A 109 -13.34 26.36 7.17
N HIS A 110 -14.43 25.64 6.89
CA HIS A 110 -15.71 26.23 6.60
C HIS A 110 -16.67 25.99 7.78
N ILE A 111 -16.76 26.97 8.67
CA ILE A 111 -17.73 26.97 9.77
C ILE A 111 -19.05 27.58 9.31
N ASP A 112 -20.16 26.89 9.56
CA ASP A 112 -21.51 27.48 9.45
C ASP A 112 -21.73 28.41 10.64
N ILE A 113 -21.79 29.72 10.35
CA ILE A 113 -21.85 30.79 11.34
C ILE A 113 -23.14 30.72 12.17
N ASN A 114 -24.23 30.15 11.62
CA ASN A 114 -25.53 30.15 12.30
C ASN A 114 -25.59 29.13 13.44
N ILE A 115 -24.83 28.04 13.32
CA ILE A 115 -24.84 26.93 14.28
C ILE A 115 -23.47 26.71 14.95
N ASP A 116 -22.46 27.51 14.59
CA ASP A 116 -21.06 27.37 15.00
C ASP A 116 -20.57 25.91 14.90
N LYS A 117 -20.72 25.28 13.73
CA LYS A 117 -20.22 23.92 13.46
C LYS A 117 -19.55 23.86 12.08
N PRO A 118 -18.53 23.01 11.88
CA PRO A 118 -17.94 22.80 10.57
C PRO A 118 -18.96 22.20 9.60
N VAL A 119 -18.90 22.60 8.34
CA VAL A 119 -19.76 22.04 7.28
C VAL A 119 -19.34 20.60 7.01
N GLY A 120 -20.31 19.68 7.12
CA GLY A 120 -20.12 18.25 6.88
C GLY A 120 -20.60 17.79 5.51
N THR A 121 -19.89 16.81 4.94
CA THR A 121 -20.31 15.99 3.79
C THR A 121 -20.47 14.55 4.26
N LEU A 122 -21.68 13.98 4.17
CA LEU A 122 -21.89 12.55 4.43
C LEU A 122 -21.28 11.73 3.27
N ARG A 123 -20.21 11.01 3.56
CA ARG A 123 -19.49 10.12 2.65
C ARG A 123 -20.10 8.72 2.74
N ILE A 124 -20.62 8.24 1.62
CA ILE A 124 -21.35 6.99 1.49
C ILE A 124 -20.50 6.03 0.65
N PRO A 125 -19.85 5.02 1.25
CA PRO A 125 -19.18 3.98 0.48
C PRO A 125 -20.13 3.38 -0.55
N SER A 126 -19.65 3.21 -1.78
CA SER A 126 -20.47 2.84 -2.92
C SER A 126 -19.70 1.93 -3.87
N PHE A 127 -20.42 1.31 -4.80
CA PHE A 127 -19.88 0.46 -5.86
C PHE A 127 -20.14 1.10 -7.22
N LEU A 128 -19.15 1.05 -8.12
CA LEU A 128 -19.35 1.50 -9.51
C LEU A 128 -19.77 0.32 -10.40
N TYR A 129 -20.86 0.51 -11.13
CA TYR A 129 -21.39 -0.41 -12.11
C TYR A 129 -21.29 0.20 -13.51
N HIS A 130 -20.85 -0.60 -14.46
CA HIS A 130 -20.86 -0.27 -15.88
C HIS A 130 -21.59 -1.38 -16.64
N ASN A 131 -22.62 -1.02 -17.41
CA ASN A 131 -23.47 -1.98 -18.13
C ASN A 131 -24.00 -3.12 -17.23
N GLY A 132 -24.44 -2.75 -16.01
CA GLY A 132 -24.98 -3.69 -15.01
C GLY A 132 -23.95 -4.58 -14.33
N ARG A 133 -22.65 -4.41 -14.61
CA ARG A 133 -21.56 -5.18 -14.00
C ARG A 133 -20.77 -4.31 -13.03
N PRO A 134 -20.42 -4.81 -11.83
CA PRO A 134 -19.53 -4.09 -10.93
C PRO A 134 -18.09 -4.12 -11.47
N VAL A 135 -17.43 -2.96 -11.49
CA VAL A 135 -16.13 -2.78 -12.19
C VAL A 135 -15.06 -2.09 -11.35
N ASP A 136 -15.40 -1.63 -10.15
CA ASP A 136 -14.53 -0.84 -9.29
C ASP A 136 -13.70 -1.70 -8.33
N ALA A 137 -12.65 -1.12 -7.74
CA ALA A 137 -11.76 -1.86 -6.85
C ALA A 137 -12.49 -2.39 -5.60
N ARG A 138 -13.47 -1.62 -5.09
CA ARG A 138 -14.24 -1.98 -3.90
C ARG A 138 -15.13 -3.21 -4.13
N SER A 139 -15.81 -3.29 -5.27
CA SER A 139 -16.61 -4.46 -5.64
C SER A 139 -15.76 -5.70 -5.93
N ILE A 140 -14.57 -5.55 -6.48
CA ILE A 140 -13.61 -6.65 -6.67
C ILE A 140 -13.23 -7.26 -5.32
N LEU A 141 -12.89 -6.44 -4.31
CA LEU A 141 -12.62 -6.94 -2.96
C LEU A 141 -13.87 -7.61 -2.35
N ASN A 142 -15.04 -7.00 -2.49
CA ASN A 142 -16.29 -7.59 -1.97
C ASN A 142 -16.56 -8.98 -2.59
N LYS A 143 -16.35 -9.14 -3.90
CA LYS A 143 -16.44 -10.45 -4.56
C LYS A 143 -15.40 -11.44 -4.05
N ALA A 144 -14.15 -11.00 -3.83
CA ALA A 144 -13.10 -11.85 -3.29
C ALA A 144 -13.46 -12.36 -1.89
N ILE A 145 -14.01 -11.50 -1.03
CA ILE A 145 -14.50 -11.87 0.31
C ILE A 145 -15.62 -12.92 0.22
N ASN A 146 -16.59 -12.71 -0.66
CA ASN A 146 -17.71 -13.64 -0.85
C ASN A 146 -17.26 -14.99 -1.43
N SER A 147 -16.38 -14.97 -2.43
CA SER A 147 -15.74 -16.14 -3.03
C SER A 147 -15.01 -16.95 -1.97
N PHE A 148 -14.10 -16.32 -1.23
CA PHE A 148 -13.30 -16.96 -0.19
C PHE A 148 -14.18 -17.58 0.90
N SER A 149 -15.11 -16.79 1.44
CA SER A 149 -15.94 -17.22 2.57
C SER A 149 -16.85 -18.39 2.19
N THR A 150 -17.48 -18.33 1.01
CA THR A 150 -18.37 -19.38 0.51
C THR A 150 -17.59 -20.66 0.19
N THR A 151 -16.48 -20.54 -0.55
CA THR A 151 -15.67 -21.69 -0.94
C THR A 151 -15.01 -22.34 0.27
N LEU A 152 -14.43 -21.57 1.19
CA LEU A 152 -13.82 -22.13 2.40
C LEU A 152 -14.86 -22.89 3.24
N LEU A 153 -16.05 -22.33 3.43
CA LEU A 153 -17.11 -23.00 4.17
C LEU A 153 -17.54 -24.31 3.50
N GLN A 154 -17.61 -24.35 2.16
CA GLN A 154 -17.89 -25.58 1.41
C GLN A 154 -16.76 -26.61 1.57
N LEU A 155 -15.51 -26.18 1.49
CA LEU A 155 -14.35 -27.07 1.68
C LEU A 155 -14.33 -27.68 3.08
N ILE A 156 -14.59 -26.88 4.12
CA ILE A 156 -14.67 -27.36 5.50
C ILE A 156 -15.79 -28.39 5.68
N LYS A 157 -16.97 -28.15 5.08
CA LYS A 157 -18.10 -29.09 5.13
C LYS A 157 -17.81 -30.41 4.40
N ASN A 158 -17.13 -30.34 3.26
CA ASN A 158 -16.81 -31.51 2.44
C ASN A 158 -15.58 -32.28 2.95
N ASN A 159 -14.69 -31.60 3.68
CA ASN A 159 -13.46 -32.16 4.21
C ASN A 159 -13.22 -31.64 5.63
N SER A 160 -13.85 -32.29 6.61
CA SER A 160 -13.68 -31.95 8.03
C SER A 160 -12.22 -32.05 8.49
N SER A 161 -11.37 -32.76 7.75
CA SER A 161 -9.96 -32.91 8.10
C SER A 161 -9.19 -31.60 8.13
N LEU A 162 -9.69 -30.55 7.46
CA LEU A 162 -9.13 -29.20 7.52
C LEU A 162 -9.17 -28.60 8.93
N LEU A 163 -10.02 -29.12 9.81
CA LEU A 163 -10.22 -28.66 11.18
C LEU A 163 -9.83 -29.70 12.24
N ASP A 164 -9.25 -30.84 11.87
CA ASP A 164 -8.95 -31.97 12.78
C ASP A 164 -8.12 -31.58 14.02
N ASP A 165 -7.24 -30.58 13.86
CA ASP A 165 -6.37 -30.09 14.93
C ASP A 165 -7.00 -28.96 15.73
N THR A 166 -8.27 -28.62 15.48
CA THR A 166 -9.01 -27.53 16.14
C THR A 166 -10.18 -28.08 16.96
N ASN A 167 -10.69 -27.28 17.90
CA ASN A 167 -11.90 -27.62 18.66
C ASN A 167 -13.21 -27.21 17.95
N VAL A 168 -13.14 -26.94 16.64
CA VAL A 168 -14.25 -26.37 15.86
C VAL A 168 -14.84 -27.45 14.97
N THR A 169 -16.16 -27.66 15.06
CA THR A 169 -16.86 -28.56 14.12
C THR A 169 -17.51 -27.75 12.99
N PRO A 170 -17.56 -28.27 11.76
CA PRO A 170 -18.16 -27.58 10.61
C PRO A 170 -19.58 -27.06 10.84
N GLU A 171 -20.40 -27.78 11.61
CA GLU A 171 -21.81 -27.46 11.86
C GLU A 171 -22.00 -26.26 12.78
N LEU A 172 -20.97 -25.88 13.55
CA LEU A 172 -21.01 -24.76 14.48
C LEU A 172 -20.64 -23.43 13.82
N ILE A 173 -20.04 -23.46 12.64
CA ILE A 173 -19.65 -22.25 11.90
C ILE A 173 -20.92 -21.57 11.36
N ASP A 174 -21.08 -20.30 11.71
CA ASP A 174 -22.13 -19.42 11.20
C ASP A 174 -21.61 -18.62 9.99
N GLU A 175 -20.43 -18.02 10.14
CA GLU A 175 -19.84 -17.11 9.15
C GLU A 175 -18.32 -17.26 9.12
N ILE A 176 -17.72 -17.13 7.92
CA ILE A 176 -16.29 -16.93 7.74
C ILE A 176 -16.03 -15.42 7.65
N VAL A 177 -15.12 -14.92 8.48
CA VAL A 177 -14.80 -13.49 8.57
C VAL A 177 -13.34 -13.27 8.16
N LEU A 178 -13.15 -12.43 7.14
CA LEU A 178 -11.82 -11.98 6.72
C LEU A 178 -11.48 -10.67 7.42
N THR A 179 -10.32 -10.64 8.07
CA THR A 179 -9.84 -9.47 8.80
C THR A 179 -8.60 -8.88 8.14
N SER A 180 -8.47 -7.56 8.19
CA SER A 180 -7.25 -6.89 7.78
C SER A 180 -6.94 -5.66 8.65
N ALA A 181 -5.66 -5.33 8.74
CA ALA A 181 -5.13 -4.11 9.34
C ALA A 181 -3.95 -3.61 8.50
N THR A 182 -3.62 -2.33 8.64
CA THR A 182 -2.45 -1.74 7.98
C THR A 182 -1.65 -0.90 8.97
N GLU A 183 -0.33 -0.98 8.87
CA GLU A 183 0.63 -0.09 9.55
C GLU A 183 1.04 0.98 8.53
N LEU A 184 0.77 2.26 8.77
CA LEU A 184 0.91 3.29 7.74
C LEU A 184 2.09 4.21 8.03
N GLU A 185 3.17 4.03 7.26
CA GLU A 185 4.30 4.95 7.30
C GLU A 185 4.13 6.14 6.34
N PHE A 186 4.72 7.27 6.69
CA PHE A 186 4.75 8.47 5.84
C PHE A 186 5.90 9.40 6.23
N TRP A 187 6.25 10.30 5.32
CA TRP A 187 7.19 11.38 5.62
C TRP A 187 6.44 12.69 5.83
N VAL A 188 6.94 13.48 6.77
CA VAL A 188 6.49 14.84 7.01
C VAL A 188 7.65 15.82 6.84
N LYS A 189 7.38 16.96 6.19
CA LYS A 189 8.35 18.04 6.07
C LYS A 189 7.78 19.43 6.33
N THR A 190 8.67 20.37 6.64
CA THR A 190 8.35 21.80 6.51
C THR A 190 8.24 22.14 5.01
N PRO A 191 7.19 22.85 4.58
CA PRO A 191 7.02 23.20 3.16
C PRO A 191 8.23 23.97 2.61
N ASN A 192 8.62 23.66 1.37
CA ASN A 192 9.76 24.24 0.65
C ASN A 192 11.16 23.98 1.24
N ASP A 193 11.30 23.14 2.28
CA ASP A 193 12.62 22.72 2.75
C ASP A 193 13.12 21.50 1.95
N ASP A 194 14.36 21.59 1.47
CA ASP A 194 15.04 20.51 0.76
C ASP A 194 15.61 19.47 1.73
N ALA A 195 15.56 18.20 1.35
CA ALA A 195 16.08 17.10 2.15
C ALA A 195 17.62 17.06 2.09
N ASP A 196 18.28 17.15 3.25
CA ASP A 196 19.70 16.82 3.39
C ASP A 196 19.86 15.30 3.51
N ALA A 197 20.03 14.63 2.35
CA ALA A 197 20.14 13.18 2.27
C ALA A 197 21.33 12.62 3.07
N GLU A 198 22.44 13.36 3.18
CA GLU A 198 23.62 12.91 3.93
C GLU A 198 23.36 12.97 5.44
N ALA A 199 22.78 14.06 5.93
CA ALA A 199 22.39 14.18 7.33
C ALA A 199 21.33 13.15 7.73
N LEU A 200 20.35 12.91 6.84
CA LEU A 200 19.33 11.88 7.04
C LEU A 200 19.94 10.48 7.09
N SER A 201 20.84 10.15 6.15
CA SER A 201 21.54 8.87 6.11
C SER A 201 22.38 8.65 7.38
N ALA A 202 23.14 9.66 7.81
CA ALA A 202 23.92 9.60 9.05
C ALA A 202 23.03 9.42 10.29
N SER A 203 21.93 10.16 10.39
CA SER A 203 20.95 10.06 11.48
C SER A 203 20.34 8.66 11.56
N GLN A 204 20.03 8.05 10.43
CA GLN A 204 19.49 6.69 10.36
C GLN A 204 20.52 5.63 10.79
N VAL A 205 21.76 5.71 10.30
CA VAL A 205 22.86 4.80 10.69
C VAL A 205 23.16 4.90 12.18
N LEU A 206 23.10 6.11 12.75
CA LEU A 206 23.28 6.35 14.17
C LEU A 206 22.01 6.06 15.01
N GLN A 207 20.94 5.57 14.39
CA GLN A 207 19.67 5.23 15.03
C GLN A 207 19.09 6.39 15.86
N GLU A 208 19.14 7.60 15.31
CA GLU A 208 18.80 8.82 16.04
C GLU A 208 17.30 9.15 16.04
N GLN A 209 16.41 8.42 15.37
CA GLN A 209 15.01 8.83 15.22
C GLN A 209 13.98 7.86 15.81
N TYR A 210 14.18 6.55 15.61
CA TYR A 210 13.23 5.52 16.01
C TYR A 210 12.83 5.68 17.49
N TRP A 211 11.52 5.74 17.77
CA TRP A 211 10.94 5.96 19.12
C TRP A 211 11.35 7.24 19.85
N LYS A 212 12.03 8.19 19.19
CA LYS A 212 12.27 9.49 19.82
C LYS A 212 10.97 10.26 19.96
N ARG A 213 10.91 11.03 21.05
CA ARG A 213 9.80 11.95 21.32
C ARG A 213 9.64 12.95 20.18
N THR A 214 8.46 12.98 19.56
CA THR A 214 8.04 14.04 18.63
C THR A 214 8.01 15.39 19.33
N LYS A 215 8.26 16.49 18.61
CA LYS A 215 8.26 17.85 19.18
C LYS A 215 7.49 18.83 18.29
N GLY A 216 7.09 19.96 18.87
CA GLY A 216 6.46 21.08 18.17
C GLY A 216 5.22 20.69 17.37
N SER A 217 5.17 21.17 16.12
CA SER A 217 4.05 20.95 15.19
C SER A 217 3.83 19.48 14.88
N VAL A 218 4.89 18.68 14.71
CA VAL A 218 4.76 17.23 14.45
C VAL A 218 4.07 16.52 15.60
N ARG A 219 4.48 16.82 16.84
CA ARG A 219 3.84 16.24 18.03
C ARG A 219 2.36 16.61 18.10
N THR A 220 2.07 17.89 17.89
CA THR A 220 0.69 18.40 17.95
C THR A 220 -0.17 17.75 16.87
N ALA A 221 0.34 17.64 15.65
CA ALA A 221 -0.36 17.00 14.53
C ALA A 221 -0.61 15.51 14.78
N MET A 222 0.39 14.78 15.29
CA MET A 222 0.25 13.37 15.66
C MET A 222 -0.86 13.17 16.72
N GLU A 223 -0.78 13.90 17.84
CA GLU A 223 -1.79 13.80 18.92
C GLU A 223 -3.20 14.15 18.41
N GLN A 224 -3.32 15.18 17.56
CA GLN A 224 -4.59 15.57 16.96
C GLN A 224 -5.14 14.55 15.96
N ALA A 225 -4.28 13.92 15.15
CA ALA A 225 -4.69 12.91 14.18
C ALA A 225 -5.25 11.69 14.92
N LEU A 226 -4.56 11.20 15.96
CA LEU A 226 -5.02 10.08 16.77
C LEU A 226 -6.36 10.40 17.47
N LEU A 227 -6.51 11.58 18.06
CA LEU A 227 -7.78 11.98 18.69
C LEU A 227 -8.92 12.08 17.68
N LEU A 228 -8.66 12.57 16.46
CA LEU A 228 -9.66 12.63 15.42
C LEU A 228 -10.02 11.24 14.88
N MET A 229 -9.03 10.36 14.71
CA MET A 229 -9.26 8.96 14.32
C MET A 229 -10.16 8.23 15.32
N ASP A 230 -9.99 8.48 16.61
CA ASP A 230 -10.85 7.90 17.65
C ASP A 230 -12.32 8.36 17.52
N ARG A 231 -12.56 9.62 17.13
CA ARG A 231 -13.92 10.13 16.83
C ARG A 231 -14.56 9.45 15.63
N TYR A 232 -13.76 8.99 14.67
CA TYR A 232 -14.22 8.15 13.55
C TYR A 232 -14.30 6.66 13.91
N GLU A 233 -14.14 6.30 15.19
CA GLU A 233 -14.15 4.93 15.70
C GLU A 233 -13.10 4.01 15.06
N LEU A 234 -12.00 4.58 14.58
CA LEU A 234 -10.91 3.83 13.94
C LEU A 234 -10.04 3.09 14.95
N SER A 235 -10.18 3.38 16.25
CA SER A 235 -9.42 2.76 17.35
C SER A 235 -7.91 2.81 17.10
N PRO A 236 -7.29 4.01 17.02
CA PRO A 236 -5.85 4.14 16.86
C PRO A 236 -5.12 3.45 18.01
N GLU A 237 -4.10 2.66 17.68
CA GLU A 237 -3.31 1.89 18.66
C GLU A 237 -2.03 2.65 19.03
N MET A 238 -1.38 3.27 18.04
CA MET A 238 -0.09 3.92 18.23
C MET A 238 0.19 4.96 17.13
N GLY A 239 1.03 5.95 17.46
CA GLY A 239 1.69 6.79 16.48
C GLY A 239 3.11 7.14 16.96
N HIS A 240 4.12 6.92 16.11
CA HIS A 240 5.52 7.10 16.50
C HIS A 240 6.40 7.60 15.36
N LYS A 241 7.65 7.91 15.72
CA LYS A 241 8.74 8.14 14.76
C LYS A 241 9.25 6.82 14.21
N GLU A 242 9.50 6.85 12.92
CA GLU A 242 10.22 5.81 12.21
C GLU A 242 11.74 6.06 12.18
N VAL A 243 12.47 5.19 11.47
CA VAL A 243 13.93 5.24 11.39
C VAL A 243 14.47 6.48 10.65
N GLY A 244 13.68 7.06 9.75
CA GLY A 244 14.05 8.23 8.95
C GLY A 244 13.82 9.57 9.64
N GLY A 245 14.77 10.50 9.49
CA GLY A 245 14.57 11.91 9.86
C GLY A 245 15.82 12.60 10.40
N VAL A 246 15.75 13.92 10.57
CA VAL A 246 16.81 14.75 11.16
C VAL A 246 16.26 15.64 12.27
N LYS A 247 17.16 16.16 13.11
CA LYS A 247 16.77 17.11 14.16
C LYS A 247 16.34 18.43 13.51
N ALA A 248 15.08 18.80 13.72
CA ALA A 248 14.55 20.10 13.33
C ALA A 248 15.31 21.26 14.00
N LYS A 249 15.40 22.40 13.30
CA LYS A 249 16.08 23.62 13.75
C LYS A 249 15.08 24.61 14.34
N LEU A 250 15.52 25.53 15.19
CA LEU A 250 14.69 26.64 15.66
C LEU A 250 14.86 27.84 14.74
N ASP A 251 13.75 28.48 14.38
CA ASP A 251 13.78 29.81 13.77
C ASP A 251 13.89 30.92 14.85
N GLU A 252 14.01 32.17 14.39
CA GLU A 252 14.09 33.36 15.25
C GLU A 252 12.84 33.55 16.14
N SER A 253 11.72 32.97 15.75
CA SER A 253 10.46 32.99 16.52
C SER A 253 10.35 31.84 17.52
N GLY A 254 11.33 30.95 17.58
CA GLY A 254 11.34 29.77 18.44
C GLY A 254 10.49 28.60 17.92
N ASN A 255 10.04 28.64 16.67
CA ASN A 255 9.32 27.54 16.03
C ASN A 255 10.31 26.54 15.42
N LEU A 256 9.89 25.27 15.35
CA LEU A 256 10.66 24.25 14.66
C LEU A 256 10.49 24.40 13.13
N THR A 257 11.60 24.48 12.41
CA THR A 257 11.72 24.50 10.95
C THR A 257 12.67 23.39 10.47
N HIS A 258 12.80 23.18 9.16
CA HIS A 258 13.63 22.10 8.61
C HIS A 258 13.23 20.73 9.16
N ILE A 259 11.93 20.57 9.43
CA ILE A 259 11.36 19.29 9.84
C ILE A 259 11.45 18.39 8.62
N MET A 260 12.01 17.20 8.83
CA MET A 260 12.02 16.11 7.88
C MET A 260 12.06 14.84 8.71
N GLU A 261 10.91 14.20 8.90
CA GLU A 261 10.74 13.07 9.80
C GLU A 261 9.88 11.99 9.13
N GLN A 262 10.26 10.73 9.29
CA GLN A 262 9.42 9.59 8.96
C GLN A 262 8.60 9.23 10.20
N LEU A 263 7.33 8.93 9.99
CA LEU A 263 6.35 8.63 11.02
C LEU A 263 5.54 7.40 10.63
N GLU A 264 4.96 6.75 11.62
CA GLU A 264 4.02 5.63 11.47
C GLU A 264 2.81 5.85 12.38
N ILE A 265 1.63 5.48 11.88
CA ILE A 265 0.38 5.44 12.65
C ILE A 265 -0.29 4.08 12.41
N ASP A 266 -0.67 3.44 13.52
CA ASP A 266 -1.31 2.14 13.55
C ASP A 266 -2.68 2.23 14.19
N TRP A 267 -3.60 1.39 13.72
CA TRP A 267 -4.95 1.31 14.23
C TRP A 267 -5.48 -0.11 14.17
N LYS A 268 -6.54 -0.36 14.93
CA LYS A 268 -7.12 -1.68 15.08
C LYS A 268 -7.61 -2.23 13.75
N TYR A 269 -7.40 -3.54 13.58
CA TYR A 269 -7.95 -4.30 12.46
C TYR A 269 -9.47 -4.19 12.35
N SER A 270 -10.00 -4.43 11.14
CA SER A 270 -11.44 -4.54 10.87
C SER A 270 -11.74 -5.70 9.91
N THR A 271 -12.98 -5.82 9.44
CA THR A 271 -13.28 -6.67 8.28
C THR A 271 -12.50 -6.17 7.08
N ALA A 272 -12.15 -7.05 6.15
CA ALA A 272 -11.29 -6.71 5.02
C ALA A 272 -11.76 -5.49 4.21
N LEU A 273 -13.06 -5.39 3.92
CA LEU A 273 -13.63 -4.27 3.16
C LEU A 273 -13.58 -2.96 3.96
N GLN A 274 -13.97 -3.01 5.24
CA GLN A 274 -13.94 -1.84 6.12
C GLN A 274 -12.50 -1.39 6.42
N ALA A 275 -11.54 -2.31 6.50
CA ALA A 275 -10.13 -1.99 6.67
C ALA A 275 -9.58 -1.20 5.47
N ALA A 276 -9.97 -1.56 4.25
CA ALA A 276 -9.61 -0.81 3.05
C ALA A 276 -10.29 0.58 3.01
N ASP A 277 -11.56 0.68 3.41
CA ASP A 277 -12.25 1.98 3.57
C ASP A 277 -11.57 2.85 4.64
N ASN A 278 -11.14 2.25 5.76
CA ASN A 278 -10.44 2.94 6.85
C ASN A 278 -9.07 3.46 6.41
N ASP A 279 -8.28 2.70 5.66
CA ASP A 279 -6.96 3.12 5.14
C ASP A 279 -7.06 4.43 4.32
N LEU A 280 -8.09 4.55 3.47
CA LEU A 280 -8.34 5.78 2.72
C LEU A 280 -8.67 6.96 3.64
N LEU A 281 -9.58 6.75 4.60
CA LEU A 281 -9.98 7.78 5.57
C LEU A 281 -8.79 8.25 6.43
N VAL A 282 -7.99 7.31 6.96
CA VAL A 282 -6.82 7.63 7.78
C VAL A 282 -5.81 8.48 7.00
N ARG A 283 -5.52 8.14 5.73
CA ARG A 283 -4.63 8.94 4.89
C ARG A 283 -5.13 10.38 4.73
N THR A 284 -6.44 10.58 4.59
CA THR A 284 -7.05 11.91 4.50
C THR A 284 -6.98 12.65 5.83
N ILE A 285 -7.28 11.99 6.95
CA ILE A 285 -7.13 12.57 8.30
C ILE A 285 -5.70 13.05 8.54
N ILE A 286 -4.70 12.20 8.26
CA ILE A 286 -3.29 12.54 8.43
C ILE A 286 -2.92 13.75 7.58
N LYS A 287 -3.24 13.76 6.28
CA LYS A 287 -2.93 14.90 5.40
C LYS A 287 -3.53 16.20 5.92
N GLU A 288 -4.82 16.20 6.26
CA GLU A 288 -5.52 17.42 6.64
C GLU A 288 -5.08 17.94 8.02
N VAL A 289 -4.86 17.05 8.98
CA VAL A 289 -4.39 17.43 10.31
C VAL A 289 -2.96 17.96 10.25
N PHE A 290 -2.04 17.29 9.55
CA PHE A 290 -0.66 17.77 9.42
C PHE A 290 -0.59 19.08 8.63
N ARG A 291 -1.35 19.22 7.54
CA ARG A 291 -1.48 20.46 6.77
C ARG A 291 -1.93 21.63 7.65
N LYS A 292 -2.94 21.43 8.50
CA LYS A 292 -3.41 22.44 9.47
C LYS A 292 -2.36 22.84 10.50
N ASN A 293 -1.37 21.98 10.75
CA ASN A 293 -0.23 22.26 11.60
C ASN A 293 0.99 22.79 10.83
N GLY A 294 0.82 23.21 9.57
CA GLY A 294 1.86 23.82 8.75
C GLY A 294 2.87 22.83 8.18
N LEU A 295 2.51 21.55 8.09
CA LEU A 295 3.38 20.47 7.64
C LEU A 295 2.88 19.86 6.33
N GLU A 296 3.80 19.45 5.47
CA GLU A 296 3.50 18.72 4.25
C GLU A 296 3.74 17.22 4.46
N VAL A 297 2.74 16.39 4.18
CA VAL A 297 2.83 14.93 4.25
C VAL A 297 2.98 14.33 2.86
N THR A 298 3.93 13.41 2.70
CA THR A 298 4.05 12.57 1.52
C THR A 298 3.90 11.09 1.88
N PHE A 299 3.08 10.40 1.08
CA PHE A 299 2.85 8.96 1.12
C PHE A 299 3.62 8.23 0.00
N GLN A 300 4.59 8.89 -0.62
CA GLN A 300 5.48 8.20 -1.55
C GLN A 300 6.20 7.06 -0.80
N ALA A 301 6.33 5.92 -1.46
CA ALA A 301 7.09 4.77 -1.00
C ALA A 301 8.60 5.07 -0.88
N LYS A 302 9.16 5.96 -1.73
CA LYS A 302 10.58 6.34 -1.67
C LYS A 302 10.78 7.85 -1.97
N PRO A 303 10.32 8.74 -1.08
CA PRO A 303 10.40 10.19 -1.31
C PRO A 303 11.84 10.72 -1.32
N ILE A 304 12.76 10.04 -0.62
CA ILE A 304 14.16 10.45 -0.48
C ILE A 304 15.06 9.25 -0.81
N GLU A 305 15.97 9.45 -1.76
CA GLU A 305 16.94 8.42 -2.15
C GLU A 305 18.02 8.23 -1.07
N GLY A 306 18.46 6.99 -0.85
CA GLY A 306 19.53 6.67 0.10
C GLY A 306 19.13 6.54 1.57
N VAL A 307 17.86 6.77 1.91
CA VAL A 307 17.30 6.64 3.27
C VAL A 307 16.09 5.71 3.28
N ALA A 308 15.55 5.34 4.44
CA ALA A 308 14.38 4.48 4.52
C ALA A 308 13.17 5.02 3.71
N GLY A 309 12.45 4.11 3.06
CA GLY A 309 11.21 4.43 2.34
C GLY A 309 9.99 4.11 3.21
N SER A 310 8.80 4.57 2.81
CA SER A 310 7.56 4.33 3.55
C SER A 310 6.88 3.02 3.18
N GLY A 311 6.66 2.16 4.17
CA GLY A 311 5.86 0.95 4.09
C GLY A 311 4.37 1.15 4.37
N LYS A 312 3.58 0.15 3.97
CA LYS A 312 2.23 -0.08 4.46
C LYS A 312 2.03 -1.56 4.76
N HIS A 313 2.64 -2.06 5.84
CA HIS A 313 2.50 -3.49 6.14
C HIS A 313 1.03 -3.84 6.30
N THR A 314 0.60 -4.91 5.63
CA THR A 314 -0.81 -5.30 5.61
C THR A 314 -0.94 -6.63 6.32
N HIS A 315 -1.64 -6.61 7.46
CA HIS A 315 -1.99 -7.80 8.22
C HIS A 315 -3.26 -8.41 7.63
N ILE A 316 -3.25 -9.73 7.43
CA ILE A 316 -4.40 -10.48 6.91
C ILE A 316 -4.68 -11.72 7.76
N GLY A 317 -5.94 -11.90 8.12
CA GLY A 317 -6.42 -12.98 8.97
C GLY A 317 -7.72 -13.59 8.45
N VAL A 318 -7.99 -14.82 8.89
CA VAL A 318 -9.24 -15.54 8.62
C VAL A 318 -9.76 -16.09 9.95
N ALA A 319 -11.01 -15.81 10.24
CA ALA A 319 -11.70 -16.29 11.43
C ALA A 319 -13.04 -16.94 11.06
N ALA A 320 -13.60 -17.71 11.98
CA ALA A 320 -14.99 -18.15 11.93
C ALA A 320 -15.74 -17.57 13.12
N LYS A 321 -16.92 -17.00 12.85
CA LYS A 321 -17.92 -16.73 13.87
C LYS A 321 -18.78 -17.98 14.02
N LEU A 322 -18.92 -18.45 15.24
CA LEU A 322 -19.72 -19.63 15.56
C LEU A 322 -21.15 -19.22 15.90
N LYS A 323 -22.10 -20.16 15.80
CA LYS A 323 -23.53 -19.96 16.08
C LYS A 323 -23.83 -19.47 17.51
N ASN A 324 -22.92 -19.71 18.45
CA ASN A 324 -23.01 -19.20 19.82
C ASN A 324 -22.47 -17.76 19.99
N GLY A 325 -22.03 -17.13 18.90
CA GLY A 325 -21.45 -15.79 18.87
C GLY A 325 -19.95 -15.71 19.14
N SER A 326 -19.29 -16.80 19.55
CA SER A 326 -17.84 -16.80 19.76
C SER A 326 -17.07 -16.78 18.43
N VAL A 327 -15.87 -16.20 18.43
CA VAL A 327 -14.98 -16.13 17.27
C VAL A 327 -13.78 -17.03 17.49
N VAL A 328 -13.39 -17.77 16.44
CA VAL A 328 -12.20 -18.61 16.42
C VAL A 328 -11.32 -18.24 15.23
N ASN A 329 -10.01 -18.24 15.42
CA ASN A 329 -9.05 -17.98 14.35
C ASN A 329 -8.81 -19.26 13.54
N LEU A 330 -8.89 -19.17 12.21
CA LEU A 330 -8.78 -20.32 11.31
C LEU A 330 -7.35 -20.56 10.80
N PHE A 331 -6.34 -19.85 11.30
CA PHE A 331 -4.93 -20.16 11.09
C PHE A 331 -4.26 -20.77 12.31
N SER A 332 -4.79 -20.50 13.50
CA SER A 332 -4.25 -21.04 14.73
C SER A 332 -4.42 -22.56 14.80
N PRO A 333 -3.37 -23.30 15.23
CA PRO A 333 -3.53 -24.69 15.62
C PRO A 333 -4.36 -24.78 16.91
N GLY A 334 -5.00 -25.93 17.18
CA GLY A 334 -5.71 -26.11 18.45
C GLY A 334 -4.79 -26.13 19.67
N ASN A 335 -3.51 -26.42 19.49
CA ASN A 335 -2.45 -26.20 20.49
C ASN A 335 -1.34 -25.33 19.89
N MET A 336 -1.18 -24.12 20.42
CA MET A 336 -0.18 -23.16 19.94
C MET A 336 1.26 -23.69 20.02
N ASN A 337 1.56 -24.64 20.90
CA ASN A 337 2.92 -25.19 21.06
C ASN A 337 3.20 -26.39 20.14
N SER A 338 2.21 -26.92 19.39
CA SER A 338 2.39 -28.13 18.57
C SER A 338 2.72 -27.85 17.10
N SER A 339 2.27 -26.72 16.54
CA SER A 339 2.53 -26.32 15.16
C SER A 339 2.55 -24.79 15.03
N PHE A 340 3.16 -24.28 13.97
CA PHE A 340 3.12 -22.86 13.64
C PHE A 340 1.71 -22.38 13.27
N MET A 341 0.98 -23.21 12.55
CA MET A 341 -0.38 -22.95 12.06
C MET A 341 -1.13 -24.27 11.83
N ASN A 342 -2.45 -24.20 11.62
CA ASN A 342 -3.26 -25.34 11.19
C ASN A 342 -3.16 -25.55 9.66
N LYS A 343 -3.90 -26.54 9.13
CA LYS A 343 -3.91 -26.86 7.69
C LYS A 343 -4.35 -25.68 6.81
N ILE A 344 -5.37 -24.93 7.23
CA ILE A 344 -5.88 -23.76 6.51
C ILE A 344 -4.80 -22.66 6.46
N GLY A 345 -4.10 -22.42 7.57
CA GLY A 345 -2.98 -21.48 7.63
C GLY A 345 -1.85 -21.86 6.68
N TYR A 346 -1.42 -23.12 6.67
CA TYR A 346 -0.37 -23.56 5.73
C TYR A 346 -0.81 -23.38 4.28
N GLY A 347 -2.07 -23.70 3.96
CA GLY A 347 -2.63 -23.52 2.62
C GLY A 347 -2.65 -22.06 2.20
N ALA A 348 -3.10 -21.18 3.08
CA ALA A 348 -3.11 -19.76 2.83
C ALA A 348 -1.71 -19.20 2.58
N LEU A 349 -0.72 -19.56 3.41
CA LEU A 349 0.66 -19.09 3.25
C LEU A 349 1.31 -19.63 1.98
N MET A 350 1.19 -20.94 1.72
CA MET A 350 1.71 -21.57 0.50
C MET A 350 1.08 -20.93 -0.73
N GLY A 351 -0.24 -20.70 -0.71
CA GLY A 351 -1.01 -20.06 -1.78
C GLY A 351 -0.52 -18.65 -2.10
N LEU A 352 -0.34 -17.83 -1.07
CA LEU A 352 0.14 -16.47 -1.22
C LEU A 352 1.58 -16.42 -1.74
N LEU A 353 2.47 -17.26 -1.24
CA LEU A 353 3.86 -17.36 -1.69
C LEU A 353 3.99 -17.92 -3.12
N HIS A 354 3.20 -18.94 -3.47
CA HIS A 354 3.20 -19.52 -4.80
C HIS A 354 2.74 -18.52 -5.85
N ASN A 355 1.73 -17.70 -5.54
CA ASN A 355 1.10 -16.80 -6.50
C ASN A 355 1.63 -15.36 -6.46
N TYR A 356 2.62 -15.05 -5.62
CA TYR A 356 3.01 -13.66 -5.37
C TYR A 356 3.47 -12.89 -6.64
N GLU A 357 3.98 -13.55 -7.68
CA GLU A 357 4.33 -12.87 -8.93
C GLU A 357 3.12 -12.23 -9.63
N ILE A 358 1.92 -12.81 -9.51
CA ILE A 358 0.70 -12.22 -10.07
C ILE A 358 -0.03 -11.30 -9.06
N VAL A 359 0.40 -11.30 -7.80
CA VAL A 359 -0.07 -10.38 -6.76
C VAL A 359 0.68 -9.05 -6.81
N ASN A 360 2.02 -9.11 -6.94
CA ASN A 360 2.90 -7.95 -6.86
C ASN A 360 2.53 -6.78 -7.81
N PRO A 361 1.97 -6.99 -9.01
CA PRO A 361 1.48 -5.89 -9.85
C PRO A 361 0.46 -4.98 -9.17
N PHE A 362 -0.41 -5.52 -8.30
CA PHE A 362 -1.39 -4.73 -7.55
C PHE A 362 -0.79 -4.05 -6.32
N VAL A 363 0.36 -4.54 -5.85
CA VAL A 363 1.07 -4.02 -4.67
C VAL A 363 2.02 -2.89 -5.07
N SER A 364 2.84 -3.10 -6.11
CA SER A 364 3.93 -2.22 -6.55
C SER A 364 3.74 -1.81 -8.00
N SER A 365 2.86 -0.83 -8.23
CA SER A 365 2.43 -0.38 -9.57
C SER A 365 3.07 0.93 -10.04
N THR A 366 4.11 1.40 -9.34
CA THR A 366 4.67 2.76 -9.53
C THR A 366 6.20 2.72 -9.55
N ILE A 367 6.84 3.71 -10.18
CA ILE A 367 8.31 3.83 -10.21
C ILE A 367 8.86 3.87 -8.78
N ASP A 368 8.22 4.68 -7.95
CA ASP A 368 8.59 4.93 -6.57
C ASP A 368 8.45 3.69 -5.68
N SER A 369 7.37 2.92 -5.84
CA SER A 369 7.18 1.65 -5.14
C SER A 369 8.26 0.63 -5.45
N LEU A 370 8.75 0.56 -6.69
CA LEU A 370 9.84 -0.34 -7.06
C LEU A 370 11.20 0.19 -6.61
N ASN A 371 11.38 1.51 -6.56
CA ASN A 371 12.56 2.13 -5.98
C ASN A 371 12.67 1.89 -4.46
N ARG A 372 11.54 1.67 -3.76
CA ARG A 372 11.52 1.20 -2.37
C ARG A 372 12.06 -0.23 -2.24
N LEU A 373 11.72 -1.12 -3.17
CA LEU A 373 12.12 -2.53 -3.19
C LEU A 373 13.58 -2.72 -3.66
N LYS A 374 14.54 -2.11 -2.99
CA LYS A 374 15.98 -2.28 -3.26
C LYS A 374 16.67 -3.00 -2.10
N PRO A 375 17.66 -3.87 -2.37
CA PRO A 375 18.51 -4.44 -1.34
C PRO A 375 19.14 -3.39 -0.41
N GLY A 376 19.27 -3.72 0.88
CA GLY A 376 19.95 -2.89 1.87
C GLY A 376 19.06 -1.95 2.71
N PHE A 377 17.74 -1.96 2.47
CA PHE A 377 16.73 -1.32 3.31
C PHE A 377 15.68 -2.36 3.75
N GLU A 378 14.84 -2.03 4.74
CA GLU A 378 13.87 -2.96 5.35
C GLU A 378 12.75 -3.46 4.41
N ALA A 379 12.67 -2.97 3.16
CA ALA A 379 11.64 -3.35 2.22
C ALA A 379 11.90 -4.75 1.61
N PRO A 380 10.92 -5.66 1.55
CA PRO A 380 11.15 -7.04 1.12
C PRO A 380 11.31 -7.20 -0.40
N VAL A 381 12.46 -7.69 -0.86
CA VAL A 381 12.73 -7.95 -2.29
C VAL A 381 12.57 -9.42 -2.70
N CYS A 382 12.42 -10.34 -1.75
CA CYS A 382 12.38 -11.77 -2.00
C CYS A 382 11.01 -12.37 -1.62
N ILE A 383 10.50 -13.32 -2.42
CA ILE A 383 9.26 -14.05 -2.12
C ILE A 383 9.55 -15.14 -1.08
N VAL A 384 9.72 -14.70 0.16
CA VAL A 384 10.11 -15.53 1.31
C VAL A 384 9.27 -15.16 2.51
N ALA A 385 8.96 -16.15 3.34
CA ALA A 385 8.31 -15.97 4.63
C ALA A 385 9.22 -16.41 5.79
N SER A 386 8.82 -16.01 6.99
CA SER A 386 9.41 -16.50 8.25
C SER A 386 8.30 -16.97 9.17
N LEU A 387 8.45 -18.19 9.68
CA LEU A 387 7.53 -18.83 10.62
C LEU A 387 7.96 -18.57 12.08
N GLY A 388 9.26 -18.35 12.28
CA GLY A 388 9.95 -18.31 13.56
C GLY A 388 10.93 -19.47 13.71
N HIS A 389 12.01 -19.27 14.48
CA HIS A 389 13.07 -20.28 14.63
C HIS A 389 12.57 -21.63 15.18
N ASN A 390 11.50 -21.61 15.97
CA ASN A 390 10.77 -22.80 16.40
C ASN A 390 9.35 -22.43 16.77
N VAL A 391 8.50 -23.43 17.01
CA VAL A 391 7.06 -23.28 17.23
C VAL A 391 6.71 -22.38 18.42
N ASN A 392 7.58 -22.28 19.42
CA ASN A 392 7.34 -21.49 20.64
C ASN A 392 7.90 -20.06 20.54
N VAL A 393 8.64 -19.75 19.47
CA VAL A 393 9.26 -18.44 19.25
C VAL A 393 8.63 -17.81 18.01
N PRO A 394 7.76 -16.79 18.17
CA PRO A 394 7.19 -16.07 17.05
C PRO A 394 8.25 -15.48 16.13
N SER A 395 7.94 -15.38 14.83
CA SER A 395 8.82 -14.70 13.89
C SER A 395 9.08 -13.26 14.32
N ARG A 396 10.36 -12.86 14.26
CA ARG A 396 10.80 -11.46 14.36
C ARG A 396 11.67 -11.06 13.16
N ASN A 397 11.79 -11.94 12.16
CA ASN A 397 12.57 -11.65 10.97
C ASN A 397 11.83 -10.60 10.15
N ARG A 398 12.35 -9.36 10.13
CA ARG A 398 11.77 -8.23 9.39
C ARG A 398 12.20 -8.15 7.92
N THR A 399 13.10 -9.03 7.48
CA THR A 399 13.72 -8.97 6.15
C THR A 399 13.00 -9.79 5.06
N VAL A 400 11.92 -10.47 5.44
CA VAL A 400 11.11 -11.33 4.58
C VAL A 400 9.83 -10.63 4.11
N LEU A 401 9.25 -11.11 3.01
CA LEU A 401 7.99 -10.62 2.46
C LEU A 401 6.80 -10.86 3.38
N ILE A 402 6.74 -12.05 4.00
CA ILE A 402 5.62 -12.44 4.87
C ILE A 402 6.12 -12.88 6.25
N GLY A 403 5.70 -12.18 7.29
CA GLY A 403 5.87 -12.63 8.67
C GLY A 403 4.65 -13.41 9.15
N LEU A 404 4.86 -14.58 9.77
CA LEU A 404 3.82 -15.22 10.57
C LEU A 404 3.79 -14.58 11.97
N ILE A 405 2.75 -13.79 12.24
CA ILE A 405 2.59 -13.12 13.53
C ILE A 405 1.71 -13.99 14.43
N ARG A 406 2.21 -14.29 15.63
CA ARG A 406 1.54 -15.15 16.62
C ARG A 406 1.74 -14.60 18.02
N ASP A 407 0.72 -14.80 18.85
CA ASP A 407 0.80 -14.63 20.30
C ASP A 407 0.44 -15.97 20.95
N MET A 408 1.39 -16.54 21.70
CA MET A 408 1.21 -17.84 22.35
C MET A 408 0.11 -17.80 23.44
N GLY A 409 -0.15 -16.63 24.03
CA GLY A 409 -1.22 -16.40 25.00
C GLY A 409 -2.56 -16.02 24.36
N ASN A 410 -2.57 -15.64 23.08
CA ASN A 410 -3.77 -15.23 22.37
C ASN A 410 -3.87 -15.89 20.98
N PRO A 411 -4.52 -17.07 20.88
CA PRO A 411 -4.75 -17.75 19.61
C PRO A 411 -5.54 -16.92 18.59
N LEU A 412 -6.24 -15.85 18.97
CA LEU A 412 -6.91 -14.99 18.00
C LEU A 412 -5.94 -14.12 17.20
N ALA A 413 -4.71 -13.92 17.67
CA ALA A 413 -3.73 -13.02 17.08
C ALA A 413 -2.99 -13.59 15.86
N THR A 414 -3.11 -14.90 15.57
CA THR A 414 -2.39 -15.57 14.47
C THR A 414 -2.81 -15.00 13.11
N ARG A 415 -1.86 -14.43 12.37
CA ARG A 415 -2.11 -13.77 11.08
C ARG A 415 -0.84 -13.68 10.24
N PHE A 416 -0.99 -13.29 8.99
CA PHE A 416 0.14 -12.99 8.11
C PHE A 416 0.33 -11.48 7.99
N GLU A 417 1.57 -11.03 8.11
CA GLU A 417 2.00 -9.65 7.85
C GLU A 417 2.69 -9.60 6.49
N VAL A 418 2.04 -9.02 5.48
CA VAL A 418 2.60 -8.83 4.14
C VAL A 418 3.27 -7.46 4.08
N ARG A 419 4.59 -7.41 3.88
CA ARG A 419 5.39 -6.19 4.08
C ARG A 419 5.68 -5.36 2.82
N SER A 420 5.37 -5.92 1.66
CA SER A 420 5.57 -5.26 0.37
C SER A 420 4.64 -4.08 0.07
N PRO A 421 3.40 -3.99 0.58
CA PRO A 421 2.57 -2.83 0.28
C PRO A 421 3.20 -1.54 0.80
N ASN A 422 2.83 -0.46 0.13
CA ASN A 422 3.28 0.90 0.41
C ASN A 422 2.06 1.81 0.56
N PRO A 423 2.21 3.04 1.05
CA PRO A 423 1.07 3.90 1.35
C PRO A 423 0.18 4.23 0.14
N MET A 424 0.69 4.10 -1.09
CA MET A 424 -0.05 4.30 -2.34
C MET A 424 -0.57 3.00 -2.97
N THR A 425 -0.33 1.82 -2.36
CA THR A 425 -0.95 0.57 -2.79
C THR A 425 -2.46 0.66 -2.64
N ASN A 426 -3.20 0.31 -3.70
CA ASN A 426 -4.65 0.17 -3.65
C ASN A 426 -5.01 -1.06 -2.80
N SER A 427 -5.36 -0.83 -1.54
CA SER A 427 -5.64 -1.86 -0.53
C SER A 427 -6.74 -2.82 -0.97
N TYR A 428 -7.74 -2.34 -1.72
CA TYR A 428 -8.83 -3.19 -2.22
C TYR A 428 -8.33 -4.26 -3.19
N LEU A 429 -7.55 -3.87 -4.21
CA LEU A 429 -7.01 -4.81 -5.20
C LEU A 429 -5.94 -5.73 -4.59
N ALA A 430 -5.09 -5.20 -3.72
CA ALA A 430 -4.08 -6.00 -3.02
C ALA A 430 -4.72 -7.08 -2.16
N LEU A 431 -5.70 -6.72 -1.31
CA LEU A 431 -6.44 -7.68 -0.49
C LEU A 431 -7.19 -8.71 -1.33
N ALA A 432 -7.84 -8.30 -2.43
CA ALA A 432 -8.53 -9.22 -3.32
C ALA A 432 -7.55 -10.27 -3.90
N ALA A 433 -6.37 -9.83 -4.35
CA ALA A 433 -5.33 -10.72 -4.87
C ALA A 433 -4.74 -11.62 -3.77
N PHE A 434 -4.56 -11.12 -2.55
CA PHE A 434 -4.11 -11.91 -1.41
C PHE A 434 -5.10 -13.03 -1.08
N TYR A 435 -6.40 -12.71 -0.95
CA TYR A 435 -7.41 -13.71 -0.61
C TYR A 435 -7.60 -14.75 -1.70
N GLN A 436 -7.60 -14.37 -2.99
CA GLN A 436 -7.65 -15.35 -4.08
C GLN A 436 -6.44 -16.29 -4.06
N SER A 437 -5.24 -15.74 -3.83
CA SER A 437 -4.01 -16.53 -3.74
C SER A 437 -4.03 -17.50 -2.55
N MET A 438 -4.50 -17.04 -1.38
CA MET A 438 -4.63 -17.88 -0.19
C MET A 438 -5.66 -18.99 -0.40
N LEU A 439 -6.81 -18.68 -1.02
CA LEU A 439 -7.87 -19.65 -1.30
C LEU A 439 -7.38 -20.76 -2.24
N ASP A 440 -6.57 -20.41 -3.24
CA ASP A 440 -5.95 -21.37 -4.14
C ASP A 440 -5.13 -22.44 -3.41
N GLY A 441 -4.24 -22.01 -2.51
CA GLY A 441 -3.45 -22.93 -1.70
C GLY A 441 -4.30 -23.75 -0.71
N ILE A 442 -5.35 -23.16 -0.14
CA ILE A 442 -6.30 -23.90 0.73
C ILE A 442 -7.04 -24.98 -0.07
N LYS A 443 -7.53 -24.68 -1.28
CA LYS A 443 -8.18 -25.66 -2.16
C LYS A 443 -7.23 -26.80 -2.51
N ALA A 444 -5.97 -26.47 -2.81
CA ALA A 444 -4.95 -27.48 -3.10
C ALA A 444 -4.78 -28.42 -1.90
N ILE A 445 -4.61 -27.90 -0.68
CA ILE A 445 -4.47 -28.75 0.52
C ILE A 445 -5.73 -29.57 0.78
N ALA A 446 -6.92 -29.00 0.59
CA ALA A 446 -8.19 -29.69 0.80
C ALA A 446 -8.38 -30.92 -0.11
N SER A 447 -7.63 -31.00 -1.22
CA SER A 447 -7.60 -32.17 -2.12
C SER A 447 -6.63 -33.28 -1.67
N THR A 448 -5.89 -33.08 -0.58
CA THR A 448 -4.87 -34.02 -0.07
C THR A 448 -5.28 -34.61 1.28
N SER A 449 -4.57 -35.66 1.70
CA SER A 449 -4.65 -36.22 3.06
C SER A 449 -3.41 -35.89 3.90
N TYR A 450 -2.70 -34.79 3.58
CA TYR A 450 -1.48 -34.44 4.29
C TYR A 450 -1.77 -34.04 5.75
N SER A 451 -0.93 -34.57 6.64
CA SER A 451 -0.83 -34.12 8.02
C SER A 451 -0.14 -32.75 8.11
N ILE A 452 -0.32 -32.05 9.22
CA ILE A 452 0.34 -30.78 9.50
C ILE A 452 1.87 -30.87 9.38
N ASN A 453 2.48 -31.97 9.86
CA ASN A 453 3.92 -32.18 9.75
C ASN A 453 4.38 -32.32 8.29
N GLN A 454 3.58 -32.97 7.44
CA GLN A 454 3.88 -33.06 6.01
C GLN A 454 3.71 -31.70 5.32
N LEU A 455 2.73 -30.89 5.70
CA LEU A 455 2.57 -29.53 5.17
C LEU A 455 3.75 -28.63 5.58
N HIS A 456 4.19 -28.73 6.83
CA HIS A 456 5.40 -28.06 7.31
C HIS A 456 6.64 -28.48 6.53
N ASP A 457 6.85 -29.79 6.29
CA ASP A 457 7.95 -30.29 5.46
C ASP A 457 7.90 -29.79 4.00
N ASN A 458 6.68 -29.67 3.43
CA ASN A 458 6.52 -29.14 2.07
C ASN A 458 6.88 -27.65 1.97
N ILE A 459 6.55 -26.82 2.97
CA ILE A 459 6.79 -25.38 2.90
C ILE A 459 8.27 -25.01 3.15
N ILE A 460 8.99 -25.77 3.98
CA ILE A 460 10.42 -25.54 4.28
C ILE A 460 11.37 -26.17 3.25
N LYS A 461 10.86 -26.54 2.07
CA LYS A 461 11.62 -27.25 1.04
C LYS A 461 12.92 -26.51 0.63
N PRO A 462 14.04 -27.22 0.46
CA PRO A 462 15.23 -26.63 -0.14
C PRO A 462 15.08 -26.48 -1.65
N LYS A 463 15.86 -25.59 -2.28
CA LYS A 463 15.85 -25.42 -3.74
C LYS A 463 16.18 -26.74 -4.46
N GLY A 464 15.46 -27.05 -5.54
CA GLY A 464 15.68 -28.21 -6.40
C GLY A 464 14.87 -29.46 -6.01
N GLU A 465 14.28 -29.50 -4.81
CA GLU A 465 13.37 -30.58 -4.42
C GLU A 465 11.96 -30.37 -4.97
N ASP A 466 11.35 -31.42 -5.51
CA ASP A 466 9.95 -31.37 -5.90
C ASP A 466 9.07 -31.68 -4.68
N LYS A 467 8.23 -30.72 -4.28
CA LYS A 467 7.33 -30.82 -3.13
C LYS A 467 5.97 -30.29 -3.52
N PHE A 468 4.97 -30.60 -2.71
CA PHE A 468 3.58 -30.25 -3.00
C PHE A 468 3.42 -28.74 -3.24
N TYR A 469 2.73 -28.40 -4.34
CA TYR A 469 2.21 -27.07 -4.68
C TYR A 469 3.24 -25.96 -4.95
N LEU A 470 4.41 -25.96 -4.31
CA LEU A 470 5.43 -24.92 -4.44
C LEU A 470 6.38 -25.17 -5.62
N ASN A 471 6.98 -24.10 -6.16
CA ASN A 471 7.92 -24.22 -7.27
C ASN A 471 9.21 -24.94 -6.84
N LYS A 472 9.60 -25.97 -7.58
CA LYS A 472 10.82 -26.76 -7.37
C LYS A 472 12.07 -25.92 -7.14
N ASP A 473 12.27 -24.88 -7.95
CA ASP A 473 13.53 -24.13 -8.03
C ASP A 473 13.58 -22.89 -7.11
N ARG A 474 12.66 -22.78 -6.13
CA ARG A 474 12.61 -21.69 -5.15
C ARG A 474 12.51 -22.21 -3.71
N GLU A 475 13.19 -21.54 -2.79
CA GLU A 475 12.96 -21.64 -1.34
C GLU A 475 12.00 -20.56 -0.87
N TYR A 476 11.14 -20.92 0.08
CA TYR A 476 10.02 -20.07 0.49
C TYR A 476 10.08 -19.66 1.95
N ILE A 477 10.89 -20.32 2.78
CA ILE A 477 11.05 -20.01 4.20
C ILE A 477 12.52 -19.68 4.49
N SER A 478 12.76 -18.59 5.22
CA SER A 478 14.07 -18.33 5.82
C SER A 478 13.94 -17.59 7.14
N GLU A 479 14.60 -18.14 8.16
CA GLU A 479 14.73 -17.52 9.48
C GLU A 479 16.02 -16.69 9.59
N LYS A 480 16.81 -16.64 8.52
CA LYS A 480 18.03 -15.84 8.43
C LYS A 480 17.72 -14.42 7.96
N ASN A 481 18.58 -13.49 8.33
CA ASN A 481 18.52 -12.13 7.77
C ASN A 481 18.84 -12.20 6.27
N ILE A 482 17.85 -11.92 5.43
CA ILE A 482 17.96 -12.02 3.97
C ILE A 482 19.08 -11.11 3.44
N TYR A 483 19.28 -9.93 4.03
CA TYR A 483 20.21 -8.92 3.51
C TYR A 483 21.63 -9.06 4.02
N GLU A 484 21.82 -9.63 5.22
CA GLU A 484 23.13 -9.75 5.84
C GLU A 484 23.77 -11.12 5.62
N GLU A 485 22.95 -12.18 5.51
CA GLU A 485 23.45 -13.57 5.46
C GLU A 485 23.46 -14.16 4.05
N TYR A 486 22.98 -13.44 3.05
CA TYR A 486 22.98 -13.87 1.65
C TYR A 486 23.50 -12.77 0.73
N THR A 487 24.37 -13.16 -0.20
CA THR A 487 24.76 -12.29 -1.32
C THR A 487 23.60 -12.10 -2.31
N ASP A 488 23.66 -11.06 -3.13
CA ASP A 488 22.67 -10.79 -4.19
C ASP A 488 22.43 -12.01 -5.09
N LYS A 489 23.52 -12.67 -5.52
CA LYS A 489 23.47 -13.87 -6.36
C LYS A 489 22.80 -15.05 -5.66
N GLU A 490 23.05 -15.23 -4.36
CA GLU A 490 22.40 -16.29 -3.58
C GLU A 490 20.91 -16.01 -3.42
N ARG A 491 20.52 -14.77 -3.12
CA ARG A 491 19.11 -14.38 -3.02
C ARG A 491 18.35 -14.60 -4.32
N GLU A 492 18.89 -14.13 -5.43
CA GLU A 492 18.29 -14.32 -6.76
C GLU A 492 18.16 -15.81 -7.10
N SER A 493 19.18 -16.61 -6.76
CA SER A 493 19.18 -18.05 -6.98
C SER A 493 18.14 -18.76 -6.13
N LEU A 494 18.07 -18.47 -4.83
CA LEU A 494 17.22 -19.20 -3.88
C LEU A 494 15.77 -18.71 -3.91
N PHE A 495 15.57 -17.40 -3.98
CA PHE A 495 14.26 -16.77 -3.74
C PHE A 495 13.65 -16.16 -5.00
N GLY A 496 14.43 -16.05 -6.07
CA GLY A 496 14.02 -15.44 -7.34
C GLY A 496 14.37 -13.95 -7.43
N VAL A 497 14.09 -13.39 -8.61
CA VAL A 497 14.43 -12.01 -8.97
C VAL A 497 13.19 -11.13 -8.89
N HIS A 498 13.29 -9.99 -8.21
CA HIS A 498 12.24 -8.98 -8.15
C HIS A 498 12.23 -8.13 -9.44
N PRO A 499 11.06 -7.63 -9.88
CA PRO A 499 10.99 -6.76 -11.03
C PRO A 499 11.67 -5.42 -10.77
N SER A 500 12.43 -4.92 -11.75
CA SER A 500 13.13 -3.63 -11.67
C SER A 500 12.28 -2.46 -12.16
N THR A 501 11.25 -2.72 -12.97
CA THR A 501 10.36 -1.68 -13.53
C THR A 501 8.89 -2.09 -13.48
N VAL A 502 8.00 -1.10 -13.64
CA VAL A 502 6.55 -1.31 -13.69
C VAL A 502 6.18 -2.27 -14.83
N TYR A 503 6.87 -2.14 -15.97
CA TYR A 503 6.69 -3.04 -17.10
C TYR A 503 7.03 -4.49 -16.75
N GLU A 504 8.21 -4.74 -16.16
CA GLU A 504 8.60 -6.10 -15.78
C GLU A 504 7.61 -6.71 -14.79
N ASN A 505 7.13 -5.90 -13.83
CA ASN A 505 6.14 -6.36 -12.87
C ASN A 505 4.82 -6.76 -13.57
N LEU A 506 4.26 -5.89 -14.42
CA LEU A 506 3.01 -6.16 -15.15
C LEU A 506 3.11 -7.35 -16.12
N MET A 507 4.29 -7.61 -16.69
CA MET A 507 4.49 -8.78 -17.56
C MET A 507 4.38 -10.12 -16.82
N SER A 508 4.35 -10.10 -15.49
CA SER A 508 4.10 -11.30 -14.68
C SER A 508 2.75 -11.94 -15.00
N PHE A 509 1.70 -11.17 -15.34
CA PHE A 509 0.41 -11.74 -15.73
C PHE A 509 0.50 -12.63 -16.98
N ASN A 510 1.34 -12.25 -17.93
CA ASN A 510 1.56 -13.01 -19.17
C ASN A 510 2.54 -14.18 -18.94
N LYS A 511 3.63 -13.91 -18.22
CA LYS A 511 4.67 -14.90 -17.92
C LYS A 511 4.13 -16.06 -17.09
N TYR A 512 3.24 -15.78 -16.15
CA TYR A 512 2.62 -16.75 -15.25
C TYR A 512 1.12 -16.92 -15.55
N HIS A 513 0.74 -17.03 -16.82
CA HIS A 513 -0.66 -17.10 -17.26
C HIS A 513 -1.52 -18.15 -16.53
N GLU A 514 -0.96 -19.33 -16.20
CA GLU A 514 -1.66 -20.34 -15.39
C GLU A 514 -1.97 -19.85 -13.97
N LYS A 515 -1.04 -19.13 -13.32
CA LYS A 515 -1.28 -18.51 -12.00
C LYS A 515 -2.28 -17.35 -12.11
N THR A 516 -2.27 -16.61 -13.21
CA THR A 516 -3.23 -15.50 -13.42
C THR A 516 -4.68 -15.99 -13.38
N LYS A 517 -4.97 -17.25 -13.74
CA LYS A 517 -6.32 -17.84 -13.63
C LYS A 517 -6.87 -17.84 -12.20
N VAL A 518 -6.00 -17.89 -11.19
CA VAL A 518 -6.39 -17.79 -9.76
C VAL A 518 -7.14 -16.50 -9.48
N LEU A 519 -6.73 -15.38 -10.09
CA LEU A 519 -7.40 -14.09 -9.91
C LEU A 519 -8.78 -14.04 -10.54
N LEU A 520 -9.00 -14.82 -11.61
CA LEU A 520 -10.22 -14.85 -12.41
C LEU A 520 -11.31 -15.77 -11.83
N GLU A 521 -10.94 -16.62 -10.87
CA GLU A 521 -11.86 -17.60 -10.30
C GLU A 521 -13.06 -16.93 -9.62
N ASN A 522 -14.25 -17.52 -9.80
CA ASN A 522 -15.53 -17.01 -9.30
C ASN A 522 -15.85 -15.56 -9.75
N ASP A 523 -15.34 -15.14 -10.91
CA ASP A 523 -15.55 -13.81 -11.50
C ASP A 523 -15.18 -12.65 -10.55
N VAL A 524 -14.25 -12.91 -9.62
CA VAL A 524 -13.71 -11.89 -8.71
C VAL A 524 -13.02 -10.79 -9.51
N MET A 525 -12.12 -11.18 -10.40
CA MET A 525 -11.62 -10.35 -11.48
C MET A 525 -12.02 -10.94 -12.83
N THR A 526 -12.04 -10.10 -13.85
CA THR A 526 -12.22 -10.54 -15.24
C THR A 526 -10.99 -10.15 -16.04
N GLU A 527 -10.79 -10.77 -17.20
CA GLU A 527 -9.71 -10.34 -18.12
C GLU A 527 -9.82 -8.86 -18.48
N SER A 528 -11.05 -8.35 -18.64
CA SER A 528 -11.31 -6.92 -18.87
C SER A 528 -10.81 -6.04 -17.72
N ILE A 529 -11.03 -6.44 -16.47
CA ILE A 529 -10.52 -5.73 -15.28
C ILE A 529 -8.99 -5.76 -15.23
N ILE A 530 -8.37 -6.92 -15.44
CA ILE A 530 -6.90 -7.03 -15.44
C ILE A 530 -6.31 -6.17 -16.55
N ASN A 531 -6.86 -6.25 -17.77
CA ASN A 531 -6.40 -5.44 -18.91
C ASN A 531 -6.61 -3.94 -18.67
N SER A 532 -7.72 -3.55 -18.04
CA SER A 532 -8.00 -2.17 -17.65
C SER A 532 -6.96 -1.65 -16.64
N PHE A 533 -6.67 -2.44 -15.60
CA PHE A 533 -5.64 -2.13 -14.61
C PHE A 533 -4.25 -1.99 -15.25
N VAL A 534 -3.86 -2.93 -16.13
CA VAL A 534 -2.58 -2.88 -16.85
C VAL A 534 -2.48 -1.63 -17.71
N SER A 535 -3.53 -1.29 -18.45
CA SER A 535 -3.58 -0.10 -19.30
C SER A 535 -3.48 1.20 -18.50
N ALA A 536 -4.23 1.30 -17.39
CA ALA A 536 -4.17 2.43 -16.47
C ALA A 536 -2.75 2.59 -15.88
N THR A 537 -2.17 1.49 -15.43
CA THR A 537 -0.84 1.48 -14.80
C THR A 537 0.26 1.86 -15.80
N PHE A 538 0.19 1.38 -17.05
CA PHE A 538 1.13 1.82 -18.09
C PHE A 538 1.00 3.30 -18.41
N THR A 539 -0.22 3.81 -18.54
CA THR A 539 -0.47 5.23 -18.78
C THR A 539 0.13 6.08 -17.68
N ARG A 540 -0.09 5.69 -16.43
CA ARG A 540 0.50 6.35 -15.26
C ARG A 540 2.03 6.28 -15.26
N TRP A 541 2.61 5.10 -15.47
CA TRP A 541 4.07 4.91 -15.49
C TRP A 541 4.76 5.79 -16.52
N ILE A 542 4.25 5.80 -17.76
CA ILE A 542 4.79 6.63 -18.84
C ILE A 542 4.66 8.11 -18.48
N THR A 543 3.50 8.51 -17.94
CA THR A 543 3.24 9.91 -17.56
C THR A 543 4.18 10.37 -16.45
N GLU A 544 4.35 9.56 -15.39
CA GLU A 544 5.29 9.85 -14.29
C GLU A 544 6.73 9.93 -14.80
N LEU A 545 7.14 8.99 -15.65
CA LEU A 545 8.49 8.97 -16.22
C LEU A 545 8.77 10.22 -17.05
N LEU A 546 7.86 10.58 -17.96
CA LEU A 546 8.05 11.70 -18.89
C LEU A 546 7.88 13.08 -18.25
N ASN A 547 6.93 13.23 -17.32
CA ASN A 547 6.50 14.53 -16.82
C ASN A 547 6.99 14.85 -15.41
N ARG A 548 7.57 13.89 -14.69
CA ARG A 548 8.19 14.12 -13.37
C ARG A 548 9.65 13.72 -13.37
N TYR A 549 9.92 12.43 -13.60
CA TYR A 549 11.27 11.88 -13.43
C TYR A 549 12.29 12.43 -14.45
N ILE A 550 11.91 12.55 -15.72
CA ILE A 550 12.79 13.15 -16.74
C ILE A 550 13.07 14.64 -16.45
N PRO A 551 12.07 15.51 -16.20
CA PRO A 551 12.32 16.90 -15.79
C PRO A 551 13.26 17.00 -14.58
N GLU A 552 12.98 16.28 -13.51
CA GLU A 552 13.83 16.26 -12.30
C GLU A 552 15.26 15.82 -12.62
N THR A 553 15.43 14.80 -13.48
CA THR A 553 16.74 14.35 -13.93
C THR A 553 17.47 15.42 -14.74
N ILE A 554 16.76 16.12 -15.63
CA ILE A 554 17.35 17.22 -16.42
C ILE A 554 17.83 18.33 -15.50
N ASP A 555 17.03 18.71 -14.50
CA ASP A 555 17.38 19.76 -13.56
C ASP A 555 18.57 19.36 -12.68
N LEU A 556 18.63 18.11 -12.22
CA LEU A 556 19.82 17.55 -11.56
C LEU A 556 21.06 17.66 -12.46
N VAL A 557 20.99 17.18 -13.71
CA VAL A 557 22.11 17.20 -14.67
C VAL A 557 22.58 18.63 -14.96
N ARG A 558 21.66 19.59 -15.00
CA ARG A 558 21.97 21.03 -15.18
C ARG A 558 22.56 21.66 -13.92
N SER A 559 22.18 21.19 -12.73
CA SER A 559 22.73 21.64 -11.45
C SER A 559 24.20 21.20 -11.27
N CYS A 560 24.61 20.10 -11.93
CA CYS A 560 26.00 19.67 -11.96
C CYS A 560 26.85 20.62 -12.82
N LYS A 561 27.59 21.54 -12.19
CA LYS A 561 28.41 22.57 -12.83
C LYS A 561 29.89 22.40 -12.46
N GLN A 562 30.77 22.92 -13.30
CA GLN A 562 32.18 23.03 -12.95
C GLN A 562 32.29 24.09 -11.85
N ILE A 563 32.91 23.72 -10.74
CA ILE A 563 33.04 24.60 -9.56
C ILE A 563 34.50 24.79 -9.13
N HIS A 564 35.45 24.04 -9.71
CA HIS A 564 36.87 24.27 -9.52
C HIS A 564 37.33 25.48 -10.33
N ASN A 565 38.31 26.23 -9.80
CA ASN A 565 39.01 27.23 -10.57
C ASN A 565 39.95 26.55 -11.58
N VAL A 566 39.79 26.83 -12.86
CA VAL A 566 40.56 26.18 -13.94
C VAL A 566 42.06 26.47 -13.84
N SER A 567 42.47 27.62 -13.29
CA SER A 567 43.89 27.96 -13.13
C SER A 567 44.58 27.25 -11.97
N GLU A 568 43.80 26.72 -11.02
CA GLU A 568 44.28 26.11 -9.78
C GLU A 568 43.87 24.64 -9.67
N ALA A 569 43.14 24.12 -10.67
CA ALA A 569 42.64 22.76 -10.71
C ALA A 569 43.79 21.75 -10.72
N THR A 570 43.69 20.75 -9.86
CA THR A 570 44.56 19.58 -9.93
C THR A 570 44.15 18.68 -11.10
N ASP A 571 45.05 17.78 -11.51
CA ASP A 571 44.73 16.76 -12.52
C ASP A 571 43.51 15.92 -12.13
N MET A 572 43.29 15.71 -10.83
CA MET A 572 42.15 14.96 -10.32
C MET A 572 40.83 15.72 -10.49
N ASP A 573 40.83 17.04 -10.26
CA ASP A 573 39.64 17.88 -10.43
C ASP A 573 39.20 17.96 -11.90
N ILE A 574 40.18 17.99 -12.81
CA ILE A 574 39.96 17.92 -14.25
C ILE A 574 39.41 16.55 -14.64
N CYS A 575 39.99 15.46 -14.13
CA CYS A 575 39.52 14.09 -14.38
C CYS A 575 38.07 13.89 -13.94
N HIS A 576 37.73 14.28 -12.71
CA HIS A 576 36.36 14.20 -12.20
C HIS A 576 35.40 15.00 -13.08
N TRP A 577 35.72 16.27 -13.38
CA TRP A 577 34.85 17.10 -14.20
C TRP A 577 34.65 16.52 -15.61
N ASN A 578 35.69 15.97 -16.23
CA ASN A 578 35.56 15.32 -17.54
C ASN A 578 34.60 14.13 -17.50
N ARG A 579 34.66 13.30 -16.45
CA ARG A 579 33.73 12.18 -16.27
C ARG A 579 32.30 12.67 -16.05
N ILE A 580 32.11 13.64 -15.16
CA ILE A 580 30.81 14.29 -14.89
C ILE A 580 30.24 14.87 -16.18
N ASN A 581 31.03 15.64 -16.92
CA ASN A 581 30.59 16.30 -18.13
C ASN A 581 30.25 15.28 -19.23
N SER A 582 30.97 14.17 -19.32
CA SER A 582 30.64 13.05 -20.22
C SER A 582 29.28 12.44 -19.87
N LEU A 583 29.01 12.19 -18.58
CA LEU A 583 27.71 11.69 -18.11
C LEU A 583 26.59 12.70 -18.40
N ARG A 584 26.82 13.99 -18.15
CA ARG A 584 25.86 15.06 -18.47
C ARG A 584 25.50 15.03 -19.96
N HIS A 585 26.49 14.93 -20.84
CA HIS A 585 26.25 14.86 -22.28
C HIS A 585 25.45 13.61 -22.66
N TYR A 586 25.86 12.44 -22.17
CA TYR A 586 25.17 11.18 -22.43
C TYR A 586 23.70 11.19 -21.97
N LEU A 587 23.43 11.80 -20.82
CA LEU A 587 22.08 11.83 -20.23
C LEU A 587 21.13 12.76 -20.97
N VAL A 588 21.54 14.01 -21.27
CA VAL A 588 20.61 15.06 -21.73
C VAL A 588 20.92 15.67 -23.10
N LYS A 589 22.12 15.49 -23.67
CA LYS A 589 22.56 16.24 -24.84
C LYS A 589 22.66 15.37 -26.08
N ASP A 590 21.81 15.66 -27.06
CA ASP A 590 21.91 15.06 -28.38
C ASP A 590 23.10 15.65 -29.15
N THR A 591 23.72 14.82 -29.98
CA THR A 591 24.73 15.21 -30.96
C THR A 591 24.23 14.87 -32.37
N MET A 592 24.96 15.30 -33.40
CA MET A 592 24.61 14.96 -34.79
C MET A 592 24.57 13.44 -35.04
N ASN A 593 25.32 12.65 -34.27
CA ASN A 593 25.51 11.22 -34.51
C ASN A 593 24.81 10.33 -33.48
N GLU A 594 24.46 10.87 -32.31
CA GLU A 594 23.95 10.09 -31.19
C GLU A 594 22.92 10.88 -30.38
N LYS A 595 21.81 10.22 -30.07
CA LYS A 595 20.77 10.75 -29.16
C LYS A 595 21.14 10.44 -27.72
N SER A 596 20.91 11.41 -26.85
CA SER A 596 20.99 11.25 -25.40
C SER A 596 20.04 10.15 -24.91
N LEU A 597 20.33 9.65 -23.71
CA LEU A 597 19.50 8.65 -23.07
C LEU A 597 18.05 9.14 -22.89
N ILE A 598 17.85 10.40 -22.51
CA ILE A 598 16.51 10.97 -22.35
C ILE A 598 15.77 11.07 -23.68
N SER A 599 16.44 11.46 -24.78
CA SER A 599 15.81 11.48 -26.10
C SER A 599 15.40 10.06 -26.55
N ARG A 600 16.24 9.05 -26.29
CA ARG A 600 15.92 7.64 -26.55
C ARG A 600 14.70 7.16 -25.73
N ILE A 601 14.61 7.56 -24.45
CA ILE A 601 13.47 7.25 -23.58
C ILE A 601 12.17 7.87 -24.12
N LYS A 602 12.20 9.15 -24.49
CA LYS A 602 11.05 9.85 -25.06
C LYS A 602 10.57 9.16 -26.34
N GLU A 603 11.50 8.74 -27.20
CA GLU A 603 11.18 8.01 -28.43
C GLU A 603 10.60 6.63 -28.17
N ALA A 604 11.16 5.87 -27.23
CA ALA A 604 10.59 4.57 -26.84
C ALA A 604 9.16 4.71 -26.30
N ALA A 605 8.89 5.76 -25.52
CA ALA A 605 7.55 6.07 -25.01
C ALA A 605 6.58 6.46 -26.14
N ILE A 606 6.98 7.36 -27.06
CA ILE A 606 6.16 7.79 -28.21
C ILE A 606 5.83 6.60 -29.12
N ASN A 607 6.81 5.75 -29.39
CA ASN A 607 6.67 4.55 -30.21
C ASN A 607 5.95 3.39 -29.48
N LYS A 608 5.55 3.60 -28.22
CA LYS A 608 4.93 2.59 -27.35
C LYS A 608 5.74 1.29 -27.21
N ASN A 609 7.06 1.36 -27.33
CA ASN A 609 7.95 0.22 -27.11
C ASN A 609 8.25 0.06 -25.62
N MET A 610 7.33 -0.58 -24.90
CA MET A 610 7.39 -0.71 -23.43
C MET A 610 8.61 -1.47 -22.93
N LYS A 611 9.06 -2.49 -23.67
CA LYS A 611 10.25 -3.28 -23.31
C LYS A 611 11.52 -2.43 -23.39
N GLU A 612 11.68 -1.69 -24.48
CA GLU A 612 12.83 -0.78 -24.62
C GLU A 612 12.77 0.34 -23.59
N LEU A 613 11.58 0.91 -23.34
CA LEU A 613 11.38 1.93 -22.31
C LEU A 613 11.82 1.43 -20.93
N SER A 614 11.48 0.19 -20.58
CA SER A 614 11.93 -0.48 -19.35
C SER A 614 13.45 -0.55 -19.26
N ASN A 615 14.12 -1.06 -20.30
CA ASN A 615 15.58 -1.17 -20.34
C ASN A 615 16.26 0.20 -20.20
N LEU A 616 15.74 1.20 -20.90
CA LEU A 616 16.29 2.55 -20.85
C LEU A 616 16.05 3.22 -19.50
N GLN A 617 14.93 2.95 -18.81
CA GLN A 617 14.70 3.43 -17.45
C GLN A 617 15.73 2.85 -16.47
N ILE A 618 16.05 1.56 -16.57
CA ILE A 618 17.10 0.94 -15.74
C ILE A 618 18.44 1.63 -16.00
N GLN A 619 18.81 1.79 -17.28
CA GLN A 619 20.03 2.49 -17.67
C GLN A 619 20.05 3.95 -17.16
N LEU A 620 18.90 4.63 -17.15
CA LEU A 620 18.78 6.00 -16.62
C LEU A 620 19.08 6.04 -15.12
N ASN A 621 18.47 5.14 -14.36
CA ASN A 621 18.68 5.05 -12.90
C ASN A 621 20.17 4.83 -12.57
N ASP A 622 20.83 3.91 -13.27
CA ASP A 622 22.25 3.62 -13.05
C ASP A 622 23.14 4.82 -13.38
N LYS A 623 22.88 5.51 -14.49
CA LYS A 623 23.69 6.66 -14.93
C LYS A 623 23.43 7.91 -14.10
N VAL A 624 22.21 8.10 -13.60
CA VAL A 624 21.90 9.17 -12.64
C VAL A 624 22.61 8.93 -11.32
N LYS A 625 22.62 7.68 -10.82
CA LYS A 625 23.38 7.31 -9.62
C LYS A 625 24.88 7.58 -9.80
N GLU A 626 25.47 7.14 -10.91
CA GLU A 626 26.88 7.39 -11.23
C GLU A 626 27.20 8.89 -11.27
N LEU A 627 26.32 9.70 -11.86
CA LEU A 627 26.48 11.16 -11.91
C LEU A 627 26.47 11.79 -10.50
N LYS A 628 25.54 11.37 -9.63
CA LYS A 628 25.45 11.88 -8.25
C LYS A 628 26.71 11.54 -7.45
N GLU A 629 27.16 10.30 -7.53
CA GLU A 629 28.36 9.82 -6.82
C GLU A 629 29.61 10.59 -7.27
N GLU A 630 29.83 10.71 -8.58
CA GLU A 630 30.98 11.45 -9.13
C GLU A 630 30.94 12.94 -8.80
N TYR A 631 29.76 13.57 -8.88
CA TYR A 631 29.63 14.99 -8.59
C TYR A 631 29.80 15.30 -7.10
N ASN A 632 29.35 14.42 -6.21
CA ASN A 632 29.58 14.55 -4.78
C ASN A 632 31.06 14.34 -4.41
N ALA A 633 31.72 13.34 -5.01
CA ALA A 633 33.16 13.13 -4.82
C ALA A 633 33.97 14.35 -5.28
N TYR A 634 33.65 14.89 -6.46
CA TYR A 634 34.23 16.11 -6.99
C TYR A 634 34.07 17.30 -6.04
N LYS A 635 32.84 17.56 -5.56
CA LYS A 635 32.57 18.64 -4.60
C LYS A 635 33.38 18.52 -3.31
N LYS A 636 33.46 17.31 -2.74
CA LYS A 636 34.14 17.07 -1.46
C LYS A 636 35.66 17.12 -1.57
N ASN A 637 36.22 16.93 -2.76
CA ASN A 637 37.65 17.01 -3.00
C ASN A 637 38.17 18.45 -3.08
N LEU A 638 37.29 19.42 -3.37
CA LEU A 638 37.67 20.82 -3.51
C LEU A 638 37.77 21.49 -2.14
N ILE A 639 38.91 22.15 -1.91
CA ILE A 639 39.20 22.87 -0.67
C ILE A 639 38.85 24.35 -0.81
N ASP A 640 39.03 24.92 -2.01
CA ASP A 640 38.84 26.34 -2.32
C ASP A 640 37.52 26.56 -3.09
N ILE A 641 36.39 26.35 -2.41
CA ILE A 641 35.06 26.63 -2.96
C ILE A 641 34.61 28.01 -2.45
N GLU A 642 34.43 28.98 -3.36
CA GLU A 642 33.73 30.26 -3.06
C GLU A 642 32.22 30.07 -2.90
#